data_AF-A0A0K0EQ95-F1
#
_entry.id   AF-A0A0K0EQ95-F1
#
_cell.length_a   1.000
_cell.length_b   1.000
_cell.length_c   1.000
_cell.angle_alpha   90.00
_cell.angle_beta   90.00
_cell.angle_gamma   90.00
#
_symmetry.space_group_name_H-M   'P 1'
#
loop_
_entity.id
_entity.type
_entity.pdbx_description
1 polymer ?
#
loop_
_entity_poly.entity_id
_entity_poly.type
_entity_poly.pdbx_seq_one_letter_code
_entity_poly.pdbx_strand_id
1 'polypeptide(L)'
;MDGEIYVSAPGKIILFGEHAVVYGKTAVAGAINLRAYTKLSPTNDNKISLELNDLNISKTWDIENFYTIVSELTKLPKFNKFDTDEEIETSREIISKIGRFNEIESHKFDVALQTFCYFISRLIIDKKITLKPFNMSVKFELPASVGLGSSGAYCTSIIYTLFNFFNIPYELEDVVNYGTFGEYFIHGKSSGIDVALSTYGKIASFQYGHKIEILNSNIDFNIIIVNSKIERDTKKLVEMVRKKLENNTLVIENIFEKIDSISKASVEILKNSILTGLNNDDLKLLDKYCFENNNYLLELGLGHEETTKICNILSKYDITGKITGAGGGGCVYGIEIKKMNDHIKDKLYKELEKNGYNYWYCKLGAPGVEKHNVPPPVYFIKFQSNLVKYISFSRIMTGLVGFVGLGNMGAFMVKNLIKNGKKVIVYDLNKKVLEEFKGLGAEVAKHPADITAASKLVVTMVPEGKDVKQTFTADNGLLKNNQGGTLYIDSSTIAQSDVFDIAKIVEKHNSTFVDAPVSGGVTGAQNGTLTFMIGGNKEDYDRACDLLKHMGKNLVFCEKLGNGQAAKICNNMLLAIQMIGVSETMNLGIKMGLDAKLLASIINTSTGRCWSSDTYNPVPGVIEGVPSNRDYEGGFGNMLIAKDLGLAQSASTLAKTPTPMGSLAHQIYRILAKDKDYQKKDFGSVYKYLKD
;
A
#
# COMPACT_ATOMS: atom_id res chain seq x y z
N MET A 1 15.40 -2.71 -31.18
CA MET A 1 15.47 -3.72 -30.09
C MET A 1 14.10 -3.67 -29.46
N ASP A 2 13.15 -4.40 -30.04
CA ASP A 2 11.73 -4.07 -29.86
C ASP A 2 11.07 -5.06 -28.88
N GLY A 3 11.77 -5.31 -27.78
CA GLY A 3 11.34 -6.22 -26.71
C GLY A 3 11.23 -5.48 -25.38
N GLU A 4 10.47 -6.07 -24.47
CA GLU A 4 10.36 -5.57 -23.10
C GLU A 4 11.72 -5.63 -22.38
N ILE A 5 12.01 -4.62 -21.56
CA ILE A 5 13.23 -4.55 -20.74
C ILE A 5 12.83 -4.78 -19.29
N TYR A 6 13.55 -5.69 -18.63
CA TYR A 6 13.39 -6.01 -17.22
C TYR A 6 14.66 -5.68 -16.47
N VAL A 7 14.57 -4.84 -15.45
CA VAL A 7 15.70 -4.43 -14.62
C VAL A 7 15.34 -4.60 -13.15
N SER A 8 16.32 -4.89 -12.32
CA SER A 8 16.15 -4.82 -10.86
C SER A 8 17.35 -4.20 -10.17
N ALA A 9 17.12 -3.50 -9.05
CA ALA A 9 18.18 -2.97 -8.19
C ALA A 9 17.90 -3.34 -6.71
N PRO A 10 18.93 -3.76 -5.94
CA PRO A 10 18.78 -4.09 -4.52
C PRO A 10 18.56 -2.85 -3.67
N GLY A 11 17.95 -3.03 -2.51
CA GLY A 11 18.03 -2.04 -1.43
C GLY A 11 19.35 -2.09 -0.70
N LYS A 12 19.45 -1.34 0.39
CA LYS A 12 20.64 -1.26 1.24
C LYS A 12 20.31 -1.39 2.72
N ILE A 13 21.31 -1.72 3.51
CA ILE A 13 21.25 -1.62 4.97
C ILE A 13 22.58 -1.07 5.50
N ILE A 14 22.52 -0.26 6.56
CA ILE A 14 23.71 0.18 7.30
C ILE A 14 23.98 -0.87 8.37
N LEU A 15 25.19 -1.45 8.35
CA LEU A 15 25.66 -2.36 9.38
C LEU A 15 26.21 -1.57 10.57
N PHE A 16 27.11 -0.63 10.30
CA PHE A 16 27.82 0.14 11.31
C PHE A 16 28.05 1.58 10.84
N GLY A 17 28.17 2.51 11.78
CA GLY A 17 28.56 3.90 11.52
C GLY A 17 27.41 4.88 11.28
N GLU A 18 26.17 4.50 11.65
CA GLU A 18 24.91 5.20 11.39
C GLU A 18 25.00 6.73 11.47
N HIS A 19 25.00 7.30 12.69
CA HIS A 19 25.07 8.75 12.89
C HIS A 19 26.51 9.24 12.91
N ALA A 20 27.47 8.37 13.28
CA ALA A 20 28.88 8.72 13.37
C ALA A 20 29.47 9.20 12.03
N VAL A 21 28.97 8.66 10.90
CA VAL A 21 29.41 9.08 9.55
C VAL A 21 29.19 10.56 9.27
N VAL A 22 28.14 11.16 9.85
CA VAL A 22 27.85 12.60 9.72
C VAL A 22 28.97 13.45 10.34
N TYR A 23 29.72 12.87 11.29
CA TYR A 23 30.83 13.48 12.00
C TYR A 23 32.19 12.96 11.50
N GLY A 24 32.25 12.55 10.22
CA GLY A 24 33.49 12.17 9.57
C GLY A 24 34.02 10.78 9.93
N LYS A 25 33.23 9.92 10.57
CA LYS A 25 33.61 8.53 10.87
C LYS A 25 33.29 7.57 9.73
N THR A 26 33.84 6.36 9.80
CA THR A 26 33.60 5.28 8.84
C THR A 26 32.23 4.64 9.07
N ALA A 27 31.49 4.44 7.98
CA ALA A 27 30.28 3.64 7.91
C ALA A 27 30.49 2.41 7.03
N VAL A 28 29.79 1.34 7.35
CA VAL A 28 29.74 0.09 6.59
C VAL A 28 28.29 -0.17 6.21
N ALA A 29 28.03 -0.34 4.92
CA ALA A 29 26.69 -0.60 4.41
C ALA A 29 26.74 -1.66 3.31
N GLY A 30 25.67 -2.45 3.17
CA GLY A 30 25.61 -3.54 2.20
C GLY A 30 24.30 -3.58 1.44
N ALA A 31 24.37 -4.07 0.20
CA ALA A 31 23.21 -4.34 -0.62
C ALA A 31 22.44 -5.56 -0.09
N ILE A 32 21.11 -5.45 -0.04
CA ILE A 32 20.21 -6.54 0.38
C ILE A 32 19.41 -7.04 -0.82
N ASN A 33 19.11 -8.34 -0.84
CA ASN A 33 18.40 -8.98 -1.95
C ASN A 33 16.88 -8.68 -2.03
N LEU A 34 16.38 -7.67 -1.31
CA LEU A 34 15.06 -7.09 -1.56
C LEU A 34 15.20 -6.05 -2.67
N ARG A 35 14.48 -6.21 -3.77
CA ARG A 35 14.76 -5.42 -5.00
C ARG A 35 13.59 -4.55 -5.43
N ALA A 36 13.91 -3.43 -6.06
CA ALA A 36 13.00 -2.70 -6.94
C ALA A 36 13.10 -3.31 -8.34
N TYR A 37 11.97 -3.59 -8.97
CA TYR A 37 11.86 -4.18 -10.31
C TYR A 37 11.19 -3.19 -11.24
N THR A 38 11.86 -2.90 -12.35
CA THR A 38 11.37 -2.00 -13.39
C THR A 38 11.19 -2.78 -14.68
N LYS A 39 10.00 -2.64 -15.27
CA LYS A 39 9.64 -3.17 -16.59
C LYS A 39 9.38 -2.00 -17.50
N LEU A 40 9.99 -1.99 -18.68
CA LEU A 40 9.68 -1.05 -19.75
C LEU A 40 9.19 -1.82 -20.97
N SER A 41 8.02 -1.45 -21.48
CA SER A 41 7.43 -1.97 -22.71
C SER A 41 7.34 -0.84 -23.73
N PRO A 42 8.00 -0.94 -24.90
CA PRO A 42 7.82 0.02 -25.99
C PRO A 42 6.35 0.08 -26.44
N THR A 43 5.89 1.25 -26.88
CA THR A 43 4.50 1.46 -27.35
C THR A 43 4.50 2.22 -28.67
N ASN A 44 3.32 2.44 -29.27
CA ASN A 44 3.16 3.13 -30.57
C ASN A 44 2.20 4.35 -30.48
N ASP A 45 1.88 4.82 -29.28
CA ASP A 45 0.82 5.81 -29.03
C ASP A 45 1.33 7.22 -28.70
N ASN A 46 2.59 7.52 -29.05
CA ASN A 46 3.29 8.79 -28.76
C ASN A 46 3.27 9.22 -27.29
N LYS A 47 3.10 8.27 -26.37
CA LYS A 47 3.00 8.53 -24.93
C LYS A 47 4.11 7.86 -24.14
N ILE A 48 4.37 8.46 -22.99
CA ILE A 48 5.20 7.89 -21.93
C ILE A 48 4.31 7.68 -20.72
N SER A 49 4.31 6.48 -20.16
CA SER A 49 3.59 6.17 -18.92
C SER A 49 4.51 5.61 -17.86
N LEU A 50 4.22 5.96 -16.60
CA LEU A 50 4.84 5.41 -15.41
C LEU A 50 3.75 4.86 -14.48
N GLU A 51 3.86 3.59 -14.14
CA GLU A 51 2.99 2.88 -13.20
C GLU A 51 3.80 2.46 -11.96
N LEU A 52 3.50 3.05 -10.81
CA LEU A 52 4.04 2.66 -9.50
C LEU A 52 3.04 1.72 -8.83
N ASN A 53 3.18 0.42 -9.08
CA ASN A 53 2.18 -0.59 -8.75
C ASN A 53 1.84 -0.63 -7.26
N ASP A 54 2.85 -0.66 -6.39
CA ASP A 54 2.66 -0.78 -4.94
C ASP A 54 2.04 0.49 -4.31
N LEU A 55 2.01 1.58 -5.07
CA LEU A 55 1.44 2.86 -4.67
C LEU A 55 0.08 3.14 -5.33
N ASN A 56 -0.37 2.28 -6.27
CA ASN A 56 -1.55 2.49 -7.11
C ASN A 56 -1.54 3.85 -7.84
N ILE A 57 -0.37 4.26 -8.35
CA ILE A 57 -0.20 5.50 -9.09
C ILE A 57 0.12 5.16 -10.54
N SER A 58 -0.61 5.76 -11.47
CA SER A 58 -0.33 5.68 -12.89
C SER A 58 -0.43 7.07 -13.49
N LYS A 59 0.63 7.50 -14.16
CA LYS A 59 0.71 8.80 -14.83
C LYS A 59 1.17 8.62 -16.27
N THR A 60 0.59 9.40 -17.17
CA THR A 60 0.90 9.38 -18.59
C THR A 60 1.15 10.81 -19.07
N TRP A 61 2.14 10.97 -19.93
CA TRP A 61 2.52 12.23 -20.57
C TRP A 61 2.61 12.03 -22.08
N ASP A 62 2.19 13.02 -22.84
CA ASP A 62 2.47 13.08 -24.27
C ASP A 62 3.94 13.46 -24.47
N ILE A 63 4.61 12.84 -25.46
CA ILE A 63 6.02 13.13 -25.76
C ILE A 63 6.26 14.63 -26.01
N GLU A 64 5.30 15.31 -26.65
CA GLU A 64 5.36 16.75 -26.95
C GLU A 64 5.51 17.60 -25.68
N ASN A 65 5.00 17.16 -24.53
CA ASN A 65 5.11 17.91 -23.29
C ASN A 65 6.57 18.13 -22.85
N PHE A 66 7.44 17.14 -23.10
CA PHE A 66 8.87 17.26 -22.81
C PHE A 66 9.59 18.23 -23.76
N TYR A 67 9.18 18.26 -25.03
CA TYR A 67 9.79 19.12 -26.04
C TYR A 67 9.31 20.57 -25.97
N THR A 68 8.07 20.80 -25.52
CA THR A 68 7.50 22.15 -25.41
C THR A 68 8.26 23.02 -24.41
N ILE A 69 8.82 22.40 -23.37
CA ILE A 69 9.61 23.08 -22.34
C ILE A 69 11.13 22.92 -22.54
N VAL A 70 11.60 22.41 -23.69
CA VAL A 70 13.03 22.08 -23.87
C VAL A 70 13.95 23.28 -23.68
N SER A 71 13.47 24.49 -24.01
CA SER A 71 14.17 25.76 -23.79
C SER A 71 14.28 26.14 -22.30
N GLU A 72 13.40 25.62 -21.45
CA GLU A 72 13.49 25.74 -20.00
C GLU A 72 14.37 24.64 -19.40
N LEU A 73 14.33 23.42 -19.98
CA LEU A 73 15.19 22.31 -19.55
C LEU A 73 16.68 22.65 -19.64
N THR A 74 17.10 23.47 -20.61
CA THR A 74 18.50 23.93 -20.72
C THR A 74 18.94 24.83 -19.56
N LYS A 75 17.99 25.35 -18.76
CA LYS A 75 18.26 26.12 -17.53
C LYS A 75 18.48 25.23 -16.31
N LEU A 76 18.25 23.91 -16.42
CA LEU A 76 18.51 23.00 -15.31
C LEU A 76 19.99 23.12 -14.89
N PRO A 77 20.29 23.21 -13.58
CA PRO A 77 21.65 23.27 -13.05
C PRO A 77 22.54 22.19 -13.65
N LYS A 78 23.85 22.38 -13.75
CA LYS A 78 24.68 21.29 -14.24
C LYS A 78 24.62 20.13 -13.27
N PHE A 79 24.56 18.95 -13.86
CA PHE A 79 24.38 17.72 -13.16
C PHE A 79 25.37 17.57 -12.00
N ASN A 80 26.63 17.98 -12.12
CA ASN A 80 27.66 17.82 -11.10
C ASN A 80 27.64 18.85 -9.94
N LYS A 81 26.62 19.71 -9.84
CA LYS A 81 26.59 20.83 -8.88
C LYS A 81 25.16 21.18 -8.46
N PHE A 82 24.54 20.35 -7.62
CA PHE A 82 23.45 20.88 -6.80
C PHE A 82 24.08 21.41 -5.52
N ASP A 83 24.50 22.67 -5.57
CA ASP A 83 25.18 23.36 -4.49
C ASP A 83 24.16 23.99 -3.52
N THR A 84 22.92 24.23 -3.95
CA THR A 84 21.91 24.93 -3.13
C THR A 84 20.50 24.30 -3.17
N ASP A 85 19.72 24.55 -2.12
CA ASP A 85 18.28 24.20 -2.10
C ASP A 85 17.50 24.93 -3.21
N GLU A 86 17.97 26.12 -3.62
CA GLU A 86 17.38 26.94 -4.70
C GLU A 86 17.48 26.26 -6.08
N GLU A 87 18.59 25.58 -6.35
CA GLU A 87 18.79 24.81 -7.59
C GLU A 87 17.83 23.61 -7.68
N ILE A 88 17.56 22.95 -6.54
CA ILE A 88 16.58 21.87 -6.47
C ILE A 88 15.19 22.42 -6.74
N GLU A 89 14.84 23.53 -6.09
CA GLU A 89 13.51 24.12 -6.20
C GLU A 89 13.25 24.63 -7.63
N THR A 90 14.24 25.28 -8.24
CA THR A 90 14.20 25.66 -9.66
C THR A 90 13.99 24.44 -10.56
N SER A 91 14.67 23.33 -10.26
CA SER A 91 14.51 22.09 -11.02
C SER A 91 13.09 21.52 -10.85
N ARG A 92 12.53 21.53 -9.64
CA ARG A 92 11.14 21.09 -9.37
C ARG A 92 10.14 21.95 -10.12
N GLU A 93 10.32 23.27 -10.09
CA GLU A 93 9.44 24.19 -10.80
C GLU A 93 9.45 23.93 -12.31
N ILE A 94 10.62 23.78 -12.93
CA ILE A 94 10.72 23.47 -14.37
C ILE A 94 10.08 22.12 -14.69
N ILE A 95 10.39 21.07 -13.92
CA ILE A 95 9.85 19.73 -14.14
C ILE A 95 8.34 19.70 -13.93
N SER A 96 7.81 20.50 -13.00
CA SER A 96 6.36 20.63 -12.75
C SER A 96 5.58 21.07 -13.99
N LYS A 97 6.23 21.69 -14.98
CA LYS A 97 5.60 22.13 -16.24
C LYS A 97 5.38 21.01 -17.25
N ILE A 98 6.06 19.86 -17.12
CA ILE A 98 5.90 18.70 -18.02
C ILE A 98 4.50 18.07 -17.87
N GLY A 99 3.81 18.30 -16.76
CA GLY A 99 2.41 17.93 -16.61
C GLY A 99 1.83 18.43 -15.30
N ARG A 100 0.50 18.56 -15.21
CA ARG A 100 -0.17 18.90 -13.94
C ARG A 100 0.04 17.77 -12.94
N PHE A 101 1.00 17.93 -12.06
CA PHE A 101 1.09 17.20 -10.81
C PHE A 101 -0.07 17.70 -9.93
N ASN A 102 -1.04 16.84 -9.63
CA ASN A 102 -2.27 17.26 -8.97
C ASN A 102 -1.99 17.51 -7.48
N GLU A 103 -2.51 18.61 -6.93
CA GLU A 103 -2.42 18.96 -5.49
C GLU A 103 -3.00 17.89 -4.53
N ILE A 104 -3.68 16.86 -5.06
CA ILE A 104 -4.37 15.81 -4.28
C ILE A 104 -3.44 14.60 -4.00
N GLU A 105 -2.32 14.43 -4.72
CA GLU A 105 -1.36 13.35 -4.45
C GLU A 105 -0.45 13.73 -3.27
N SER A 106 -0.22 12.80 -2.33
CA SER A 106 0.65 13.09 -1.18
C SER A 106 2.03 13.56 -1.68
N HIS A 107 2.57 14.63 -1.09
CA HIS A 107 3.82 15.29 -1.49
C HIS A 107 4.99 14.31 -1.76
N LYS A 108 5.03 13.13 -1.12
CA LYS A 108 6.07 12.12 -1.34
C LYS A 108 6.00 11.43 -2.70
N PHE A 109 4.82 11.27 -3.28
CA PHE A 109 4.63 10.56 -4.55
C PHE A 109 4.86 11.44 -5.75
N ASP A 110 4.43 12.68 -5.64
CA ASP A 110 4.66 13.72 -6.63
C ASP A 110 6.17 13.82 -6.94
N VAL A 111 7.00 13.83 -5.90
CA VAL A 111 8.45 13.89 -6.02
C VAL A 111 9.03 12.68 -6.78
N ALA A 112 8.50 11.47 -6.61
CA ALA A 112 8.97 10.30 -7.36
C ALA A 112 8.65 10.39 -8.87
N LEU A 113 7.45 10.88 -9.21
CA LEU A 113 7.04 11.15 -10.60
C LEU A 113 7.90 12.26 -11.22
N GLN A 114 8.15 13.33 -10.46
CA GLN A 114 9.03 14.41 -10.88
C GLN A 114 10.46 13.92 -11.11
N THR A 115 11.01 13.04 -10.26
CA THR A 115 12.34 12.43 -10.49
C THR A 115 12.40 11.64 -11.79
N PHE A 116 11.33 10.91 -12.15
CA PHE A 116 11.26 10.23 -13.43
C PHE A 116 11.27 11.20 -14.62
N CYS A 117 10.45 12.25 -14.56
CA CYS A 117 10.44 13.31 -15.57
C CYS A 117 11.79 14.04 -15.66
N TYR A 118 12.45 14.23 -14.52
CA TYR A 118 13.79 14.80 -14.43
C TYR A 118 14.83 13.95 -15.15
N PHE A 119 14.83 12.63 -14.96
CA PHE A 119 15.74 11.75 -15.70
C PHE A 119 15.54 11.83 -17.21
N ILE A 120 14.29 11.76 -17.69
CA ILE A 120 14.01 11.91 -19.13
C ILE A 120 14.54 13.25 -19.65
N SER A 121 14.23 14.33 -18.93
CA SER A 121 14.67 15.68 -19.30
C SER A 121 16.18 15.80 -19.40
N ARG A 122 16.91 15.19 -18.45
CA ARG A 122 18.37 15.12 -18.47
C ARG A 122 18.91 14.36 -19.67
N LEU A 123 18.32 13.22 -20.00
CA LEU A 123 18.77 12.46 -21.18
C LEU A 123 18.55 13.23 -22.48
N ILE A 124 17.48 14.03 -22.59
CA ILE A 124 17.22 14.89 -23.75
C ILE A 124 18.34 15.94 -23.89
N ILE A 125 18.72 16.63 -22.80
CA ILE A 125 19.70 17.73 -22.88
C ILE A 125 21.15 17.25 -22.89
N ASP A 126 21.50 16.28 -22.04
CA ASP A 126 22.89 15.86 -21.82
C ASP A 126 23.33 14.78 -22.81
N LYS A 127 22.43 13.85 -23.15
CA LYS A 127 22.70 12.72 -24.05
C LYS A 127 22.08 12.89 -25.44
N LYS A 128 21.33 13.98 -25.68
CA LYS A 128 20.71 14.32 -26.97
C LYS A 128 19.85 13.19 -27.55
N ILE A 129 19.10 12.50 -26.70
CA ILE A 129 18.23 11.41 -27.15
C ILE A 129 17.02 11.95 -27.93
N THR A 130 16.54 11.15 -28.89
CA THR A 130 15.19 11.28 -29.43
C THR A 130 14.24 10.44 -28.60
N LEU A 131 13.23 11.08 -28.01
CA LEU A 131 12.30 10.42 -27.11
C LEU A 131 11.40 9.44 -27.89
N LYS A 132 11.21 8.25 -27.33
CA LYS A 132 10.40 7.18 -27.93
C LYS A 132 9.27 6.81 -26.97
N PRO A 133 8.09 6.40 -27.46
CA PRO A 133 6.96 6.04 -26.62
C PRO A 133 7.16 4.70 -25.90
N PHE A 134 6.79 4.65 -24.62
CA PHE A 134 6.89 3.45 -23.78
C PHE A 134 5.96 3.51 -22.56
N ASN A 135 5.67 2.34 -21.99
CA ASN A 135 5.09 2.18 -20.67
C ASN A 135 6.13 1.60 -19.72
N MET A 136 6.39 2.29 -18.61
CA MET A 136 7.26 1.80 -17.54
C MET A 136 6.42 1.47 -16.31
N SER A 137 6.64 0.29 -15.73
CA SER A 137 6.05 -0.11 -14.46
C SER A 137 7.13 -0.46 -13.45
N VAL A 138 6.95 -0.05 -12.20
CA VAL A 138 7.87 -0.34 -11.09
C VAL A 138 7.13 -1.12 -10.00
N LYS A 139 7.78 -2.14 -9.46
CA LYS A 139 7.34 -2.95 -8.31
C LYS A 139 8.45 -3.03 -7.28
N PHE A 140 8.10 -3.13 -6.00
CA PHE A 140 9.04 -3.17 -4.90
C PHE A 140 8.80 -4.40 -4.02
N GLU A 141 9.86 -5.17 -3.79
CA GLU A 141 9.95 -6.02 -2.60
C GLU A 141 10.38 -5.22 -1.37
N LEU A 142 10.94 -4.04 -1.61
CA LEU A 142 11.41 -3.10 -0.60
C LEU A 142 10.23 -2.35 0.02
N PRO A 143 10.00 -2.47 1.34
CA PRO A 143 9.06 -1.57 2.01
C PRO A 143 9.47 -0.11 1.86
N ALA A 144 8.50 0.75 1.53
CA ALA A 144 8.73 2.19 1.47
C ALA A 144 8.95 2.78 2.87
N SER A 145 9.76 3.84 2.97
CA SER A 145 9.94 4.67 4.18
C SER A 145 10.53 3.99 5.43
N VAL A 146 11.12 2.80 5.34
CA VAL A 146 11.75 2.13 6.50
C VAL A 146 13.28 2.26 6.56
N GLY A 147 13.89 2.96 5.59
CA GLY A 147 15.34 3.21 5.55
C GLY A 147 16.17 2.09 4.90
N LEU A 148 15.54 1.23 4.09
CA LEU A 148 16.22 0.16 3.34
C LEU A 148 16.65 0.59 1.92
N GLY A 149 16.76 1.89 1.64
CA GLY A 149 17.23 2.42 0.35
C GLY A 149 16.27 2.23 -0.82
N SER A 150 14.95 2.21 -0.58
CA SER A 150 13.94 2.01 -1.63
C SER A 150 14.01 3.09 -2.73
N SER A 151 14.31 4.33 -2.37
CA SER A 151 14.42 5.44 -3.32
C SER A 151 15.72 5.36 -4.14
N GLY A 152 16.83 4.93 -3.52
CA GLY A 152 18.07 4.63 -4.25
C GLY A 152 17.86 3.50 -5.28
N ALA A 153 17.21 2.41 -4.88
CA ALA A 153 16.87 1.30 -5.77
C ALA A 153 15.92 1.73 -6.90
N TYR A 154 14.93 2.58 -6.60
CA TYR A 154 14.04 3.20 -7.58
C TYR A 154 14.84 3.99 -8.62
N CYS A 155 15.65 4.96 -8.18
CA CYS A 155 16.47 5.81 -9.02
C CYS A 155 17.40 5.00 -9.92
N THR A 156 18.14 4.04 -9.34
CA THR A 156 19.06 3.15 -10.07
C THR A 156 18.31 2.31 -11.11
N SER A 157 17.20 1.66 -10.72
CA SER A 157 16.48 0.78 -11.64
C SER A 157 15.88 1.54 -12.84
N ILE A 158 15.40 2.77 -12.64
CA ILE A 158 14.85 3.60 -13.71
C ILE A 158 15.95 4.06 -14.65
N ILE A 159 17.01 4.72 -14.15
CA ILE A 159 18.01 5.29 -15.05
C ILE A 159 18.75 4.18 -15.83
N TYR A 160 19.03 3.05 -15.19
CA TYR A 160 19.63 1.89 -15.86
C TYR A 160 18.71 1.34 -16.97
N THR A 161 17.39 1.29 -16.74
CA THR A 161 16.40 0.92 -17.75
C THR A 161 16.41 1.90 -18.92
N LEU A 162 16.42 3.20 -18.64
CA LEU A 162 16.42 4.24 -19.68
C LEU A 162 17.69 4.21 -20.53
N PHE A 163 18.87 4.06 -19.92
CA PHE A 163 20.13 3.90 -20.65
C PHE A 163 20.08 2.71 -21.62
N ASN A 164 19.54 1.58 -21.17
CA ASN A 164 19.36 0.39 -22.00
C ASN A 164 18.34 0.60 -23.12
N PHE A 165 17.21 1.25 -22.83
CA PHE A 165 16.15 1.48 -23.82
C PHE A 165 16.58 2.43 -24.94
N PHE A 166 17.31 3.49 -24.59
CA PHE A 166 17.81 4.48 -25.55
C PHE A 166 19.16 4.12 -26.17
N ASN A 167 19.75 2.97 -25.85
CA ASN A 167 21.07 2.53 -26.32
C ASN A 167 22.16 3.60 -26.08
N ILE A 168 22.14 4.22 -24.90
CA ILE A 168 23.14 5.22 -24.52
C ILE A 168 24.40 4.47 -24.08
N PRO A 169 25.60 4.83 -24.53
CA PRO A 169 26.84 4.31 -23.93
C PRO A 169 27.02 4.88 -22.51
N TYR A 170 27.25 4.00 -21.54
CA TYR A 170 27.42 4.36 -20.12
C TYR A 170 28.40 3.44 -19.41
N GLU A 171 29.03 3.98 -18.37
CA GLU A 171 29.69 3.22 -17.30
C GLU A 171 28.75 3.13 -16.09
N LEU A 172 28.97 2.17 -15.19
CA LEU A 172 28.17 2.08 -13.96
C LEU A 172 28.28 3.35 -13.08
N GLU A 173 29.40 4.07 -13.17
CA GLU A 173 29.57 5.36 -12.50
C GLU A 173 28.54 6.39 -13.00
N ASP A 174 28.14 6.36 -14.29
CA ASP A 174 27.07 7.22 -14.82
C ASP A 174 25.73 6.90 -14.14
N VAL A 175 25.44 5.63 -13.87
CA VAL A 175 24.21 5.21 -13.18
C VAL A 175 24.19 5.74 -11.74
N VAL A 176 25.33 5.64 -11.03
CA VAL A 176 25.49 6.19 -9.67
C VAL A 176 25.28 7.69 -9.66
N ASN A 177 25.94 8.37 -10.58
CA ASN A 177 25.84 9.78 -10.79
C ASN A 177 24.37 10.19 -10.96
N TYR A 178 23.66 9.61 -11.93
CA TYR A 178 22.28 10.04 -12.23
C TYR A 178 21.34 9.70 -11.09
N GLY A 179 21.46 8.49 -10.55
CA GLY A 179 20.64 8.09 -9.41
C GLY A 179 20.87 8.97 -8.19
N THR A 180 22.11 9.43 -7.95
CA THR A 180 22.43 10.31 -6.80
C THR A 180 21.75 11.66 -6.94
N PHE A 181 21.67 12.23 -8.14
CA PHE A 181 20.89 13.45 -8.37
C PHE A 181 19.39 13.22 -8.29
N GLY A 182 18.91 12.04 -8.70
CA GLY A 182 17.53 11.64 -8.44
C GLY A 182 17.22 11.61 -6.95
N GLU A 183 18.08 10.99 -6.14
CA GLU A 183 17.98 10.98 -4.67
C GLU A 183 18.04 12.38 -4.07
N TYR A 184 18.95 13.22 -4.56
CA TYR A 184 19.08 14.61 -4.14
C TYR A 184 17.80 15.40 -4.43
N PHE A 185 17.21 15.19 -5.61
CA PHE A 185 15.93 15.77 -5.99
C PHE A 185 14.78 15.27 -5.09
N ILE A 186 14.81 13.99 -4.67
CA ILE A 186 13.81 13.41 -3.78
C ILE A 186 13.92 13.95 -2.35
N HIS A 187 15.10 13.91 -1.75
CA HIS A 187 15.29 14.14 -0.31
C HIS A 187 15.91 15.50 0.04
N GLY A 188 16.31 16.27 -0.95
CA GLY A 188 17.06 17.52 -0.80
C GLY A 188 18.56 17.32 -0.55
N LYS A 189 18.97 16.15 -0.05
CA LYS A 189 20.37 15.78 0.19
C LYS A 189 20.58 14.29 -0.06
N SER A 190 21.75 13.92 -0.55
CA SER A 190 22.16 12.52 -0.74
C SER A 190 23.67 12.38 -0.59
N SER A 191 24.12 11.32 0.09
CA SER A 191 25.54 10.92 0.13
C SER A 191 25.95 10.06 -1.07
N GLY A 192 24.99 9.66 -1.91
CA GLY A 192 25.21 8.72 -3.02
C GLY A 192 25.34 7.25 -2.60
N ILE A 193 25.44 6.93 -1.31
CA ILE A 193 25.68 5.54 -0.85
C ILE A 193 24.55 4.57 -1.21
N ASP A 194 23.30 5.02 -1.12
CA ASP A 194 22.12 4.21 -1.40
C ASP A 194 22.11 3.81 -2.88
N VAL A 195 22.46 4.74 -3.77
CA VAL A 195 22.54 4.53 -5.22
C VAL A 195 23.78 3.72 -5.58
N ALA A 196 24.92 4.00 -4.96
CA ALA A 196 26.16 3.24 -5.17
C ALA A 196 25.97 1.76 -4.84
N LEU A 197 25.35 1.44 -3.70
CA LEU A 197 25.02 0.05 -3.34
C LEU A 197 23.94 -0.55 -4.23
N SER A 198 22.94 0.24 -4.65
CA SER A 198 21.94 -0.21 -5.63
C SER A 198 22.57 -0.53 -6.99
N THR A 199 23.63 0.19 -7.37
CA THR A 199 24.30 0.03 -8.68
C THR A 199 25.35 -1.07 -8.64
N TYR A 200 26.29 -1.00 -7.69
CA TYR A 200 27.43 -1.92 -7.61
C TYR A 200 27.12 -3.19 -6.81
N GLY A 201 26.13 -3.16 -5.93
CA GLY A 201 25.85 -4.25 -4.99
C GLY A 201 26.90 -4.37 -3.89
N LYS A 202 27.06 -5.59 -3.39
CA LYS A 202 28.12 -5.99 -2.43
C LYS A 202 28.03 -5.22 -1.11
N ILE A 203 29.17 -5.08 -0.44
CA ILE A 203 29.34 -4.31 0.80
C ILE A 203 30.32 -3.18 0.52
N ALA A 204 30.08 -2.01 1.09
CA ALA A 204 30.87 -0.81 0.90
C ALA A 204 31.29 -0.19 2.24
N SER A 205 32.47 0.42 2.25
CA SER A 205 32.88 1.36 3.27
C SER A 205 32.69 2.79 2.75
N PHE A 206 32.30 3.70 3.64
CA PHE A 206 32.08 5.10 3.31
C PHE A 206 32.50 6.00 4.45
N GLN A 207 33.10 7.13 4.11
CA GLN A 207 33.39 8.23 5.02
C GLN A 207 32.99 9.52 4.33
N TYR A 208 32.35 10.44 5.06
CA TYR A 208 31.92 11.71 4.48
C TYR A 208 33.09 12.45 3.81
N GLY A 209 32.87 12.97 2.60
CA GLY A 209 33.90 13.64 1.80
C GLY A 209 34.90 12.71 1.08
N HIS A 210 34.80 11.40 1.23
CA HIS A 210 35.70 10.43 0.59
C HIS A 210 34.95 9.57 -0.44
N LYS A 211 35.70 9.00 -1.38
CA LYS A 211 35.15 8.07 -2.38
C LYS A 211 34.62 6.82 -1.68
N ILE A 212 33.43 6.36 -2.08
CA ILE A 212 32.85 5.09 -1.61
C ILE A 212 33.75 3.95 -2.07
N GLU A 213 34.19 3.11 -1.13
CA GLU A 213 35.02 1.94 -1.41
C GLU A 213 34.13 0.68 -1.41
N ILE A 214 33.91 0.11 -2.59
CA ILE A 214 33.27 -1.20 -2.71
C ILE A 214 34.27 -2.28 -2.27
N LEU A 215 33.95 -2.99 -1.19
CA LEU A 215 34.77 -4.08 -0.67
C LEU A 215 34.64 -5.25 -1.64
N ASN A 216 35.66 -5.42 -2.49
CA ASN A 216 35.62 -6.24 -3.70
C ASN A 216 35.57 -7.75 -3.39
N SER A 217 34.41 -8.22 -2.96
CA SER A 217 34.23 -9.55 -2.38
C SER A 217 32.90 -10.15 -2.84
N ASN A 218 32.90 -11.45 -3.15
CA ASN A 218 31.68 -12.27 -3.26
C ASN A 218 31.17 -12.68 -1.87
N ILE A 219 31.40 -11.82 -0.87
CA ILE A 219 30.98 -12.08 0.49
C ILE A 219 29.49 -11.82 0.59
N ASP A 220 28.81 -12.83 1.07
CA ASP A 220 27.42 -12.75 1.41
C ASP A 220 27.13 -13.56 2.68
N PHE A 221 26.09 -13.14 3.40
CA PHE A 221 25.61 -13.85 4.58
C PHE A 221 24.15 -13.48 4.86
N ASN A 222 23.47 -14.33 5.62
CA ASN A 222 22.05 -14.14 5.91
C ASN A 222 21.87 -13.16 7.08
N ILE A 223 20.88 -12.30 6.93
CA ILE A 223 20.41 -11.39 7.97
C ILE A 223 18.90 -11.49 8.10
N ILE A 224 18.39 -11.17 9.29
CA ILE A 224 16.98 -10.87 9.48
C ILE A 224 16.83 -9.37 9.70
N ILE A 225 15.84 -8.77 9.06
CA ILE A 225 15.45 -7.37 9.23
C ILE A 225 14.05 -7.37 9.81
N VAL A 226 13.83 -6.64 10.89
CA VAL A 226 12.53 -6.52 11.56
C VAL A 226 12.18 -5.04 11.67
N ASN A 227 11.03 -4.67 11.10
CA ASN A 227 10.47 -3.33 11.19
C ASN A 227 9.45 -3.26 12.33
N SER A 228 9.73 -2.39 13.30
CA SER A 228 8.86 -2.08 14.44
C SER A 228 7.54 -1.42 14.05
N LYS A 229 7.43 -0.88 12.82
CA LYS A 229 6.32 -0.04 12.35
C LYS A 229 6.17 1.29 13.10
N ILE A 230 7.11 1.62 13.97
CA ILE A 230 7.16 2.92 14.64
C ILE A 230 7.74 3.95 13.68
N GLU A 231 6.93 4.95 13.37
CA GLU A 231 7.35 6.12 12.60
C GLU A 231 8.41 6.93 13.35
N ARG A 232 9.30 7.56 12.59
CA ARG A 232 10.42 8.34 13.12
C ARG A 232 10.65 9.58 12.30
N ASP A 233 11.10 10.64 12.96
CA ASP A 233 11.60 11.84 12.31
C ASP A 233 13.13 11.80 12.30
N THR A 234 13.72 11.43 11.17
CA THR A 234 15.18 11.38 10.99
C THR A 234 15.83 12.73 11.27
N LYS A 235 15.21 13.85 10.84
CA LYS A 235 15.79 15.20 11.07
C LYS A 235 15.84 15.49 12.56
N LYS A 236 14.76 15.18 13.30
CA LYS A 236 14.71 15.35 14.76
C LYS A 236 15.74 14.47 15.48
N LEU A 237 15.97 13.24 15.03
CA LEU A 237 16.97 12.35 15.63
C LEU A 237 18.40 12.85 15.39
N VAL A 238 18.72 13.30 14.18
CA VAL A 238 20.04 13.91 13.89
C VAL A 238 20.24 15.17 14.73
N GLU A 239 19.22 16.04 14.82
CA GLU A 239 19.29 17.26 15.64
C GLU A 239 19.44 16.96 17.13
N MET A 240 18.80 15.91 17.64
CA MET A 240 18.97 15.45 19.01
C MET A 240 20.41 15.00 19.29
N VAL A 241 21.03 14.23 18.37
CA VAL A 241 22.43 13.80 18.50
C VAL A 241 23.36 15.00 18.46
N ARG A 242 23.12 15.98 17.58
CA ARG A 242 23.86 17.25 17.54
C ARG A 242 23.78 17.99 18.88
N LYS A 243 22.59 18.16 19.44
CA LYS A 243 22.42 18.80 20.76
C LYS A 243 23.13 18.05 21.89
N LYS A 244 23.15 16.71 21.84
CA LYS A 244 23.91 15.91 22.81
C LYS A 244 25.42 16.15 22.67
N LEU A 245 25.94 16.24 21.46
CA LEU A 245 27.36 16.55 21.19
C LEU A 245 27.73 17.95 21.72
N GLU A 246 26.85 18.94 21.56
CA GLU A 246 27.05 20.29 22.09
C GLU A 246 27.04 20.31 23.63
N ASN A 247 26.14 19.53 24.25
CA ASN A 247 26.01 19.49 25.71
C ASN A 247 27.10 18.67 26.42
N ASN A 248 27.67 17.66 25.75
CA ASN A 248 28.67 16.77 26.35
C ASN A 248 29.65 16.24 25.31
N THR A 249 30.45 17.14 24.75
CA THR A 249 31.34 16.86 23.61
C THR A 249 32.25 15.67 23.84
N LEU A 250 32.98 15.64 24.95
CA LEU A 250 33.93 14.55 25.30
C LEU A 250 33.28 13.17 25.31
N VAL A 251 32.06 13.03 25.86
CA VAL A 251 31.37 11.74 25.93
C VAL A 251 30.91 11.30 24.56
N ILE A 252 30.29 12.19 23.79
CA ILE A 252 29.72 11.86 22.48
C ILE A 252 30.83 11.59 21.45
N GLU A 253 31.92 12.36 21.46
CA GLU A 253 33.08 12.10 20.60
C GLU A 253 33.70 10.73 20.90
N ASN A 254 33.86 10.37 22.17
CA ASN A 254 34.35 9.04 22.54
C ASN A 254 33.42 7.92 22.06
N ILE A 255 32.10 8.12 22.09
CA ILE A 255 31.14 7.17 21.50
C ILE A 255 31.37 7.07 19.97
N PHE A 256 31.56 8.19 19.28
CA PHE A 256 31.84 8.18 17.85
C PHE A 256 33.16 7.48 17.50
N GLU A 257 34.22 7.66 18.29
CA GLU A 257 35.49 6.93 18.09
C GLU A 257 35.31 5.41 18.26
N LYS A 258 34.51 4.98 19.24
CA LYS A 258 34.20 3.56 19.44
C LYS A 258 33.41 2.97 18.27
N ILE A 259 32.41 3.69 17.78
CA ILE A 259 31.65 3.30 16.59
C ILE A 259 32.57 3.23 15.36
N ASP A 260 33.48 4.20 15.20
CA ASP A 260 34.45 4.23 14.10
C ASP A 260 35.42 3.04 14.16
N SER A 261 35.92 2.71 15.35
CA SER A 261 36.77 1.53 15.58
C SER A 261 36.05 0.24 15.19
N ILE A 262 34.78 0.08 15.57
CA ILE A 262 33.94 -1.06 15.17
C ILE A 262 33.79 -1.11 13.64
N SER A 263 33.48 0.02 13.00
CA SER A 263 33.32 0.09 11.55
C SER A 263 34.62 -0.33 10.83
N LYS A 264 35.78 0.20 11.25
CA LYS A 264 37.08 -0.11 10.66
C LYS A 264 37.48 -1.57 10.86
N ALA A 265 37.29 -2.11 12.05
CA ALA A 265 37.55 -3.53 12.34
C ALA A 265 36.63 -4.44 11.50
N SER A 266 35.37 -4.04 11.31
CA SER A 266 34.44 -4.78 10.43
C SER A 266 34.88 -4.75 8.97
N VAL A 267 35.38 -3.61 8.47
CA VAL A 267 35.97 -3.51 7.13
C VAL A 267 37.17 -4.45 6.98
N GLU A 268 38.05 -4.52 7.98
CA GLU A 268 39.21 -5.41 7.96
C GLU A 268 38.81 -6.89 7.90
N ILE A 269 37.84 -7.32 8.72
CA ILE A 269 37.27 -8.67 8.67
C ILE A 269 36.75 -8.96 7.26
N LEU A 270 35.89 -8.08 6.73
CA LEU A 270 35.29 -8.25 5.41
C LEU A 270 36.34 -8.25 4.28
N LYS A 271 37.43 -7.49 4.40
CA LYS A 271 38.55 -7.52 3.44
C LYS A 271 39.36 -8.81 3.53
N ASN A 272 39.60 -9.32 4.73
CA ASN A 272 40.39 -10.54 4.94
C ASN A 272 39.64 -11.80 4.47
N SER A 273 38.32 -11.82 4.64
CA SER A 273 37.47 -12.93 4.20
C SER A 273 37.28 -13.03 2.68
N ILE A 274 37.89 -12.12 1.87
CA ILE A 274 37.81 -12.13 0.40
C ILE A 274 38.31 -13.45 -0.19
N LEU A 275 39.40 -13.99 0.35
CA LEU A 275 40.07 -15.19 -0.19
C LEU A 275 39.48 -16.49 0.36
N THR A 276 38.98 -16.47 1.60
CA THR A 276 38.58 -17.67 2.34
C THR A 276 37.07 -17.82 2.49
N GLY A 277 36.29 -16.79 2.16
CA GLY A 277 34.91 -16.64 2.62
C GLY A 277 34.84 -16.27 4.11
N LEU A 278 33.66 -15.86 4.58
CA LEU A 278 33.42 -15.67 6.02
C LEU A 278 33.26 -17.02 6.71
N ASN A 279 34.07 -17.25 7.74
CA ASN A 279 33.88 -18.38 8.64
C ASN A 279 32.92 -18.01 9.79
N ASN A 280 32.54 -18.99 10.60
CA ASN A 280 31.64 -18.76 11.73
C ASN A 280 32.23 -17.86 12.82
N ASP A 281 33.56 -17.79 12.97
CA ASP A 281 34.21 -16.94 13.96
C ASP A 281 34.24 -15.47 13.50
N ASP A 282 34.41 -15.22 12.21
CA ASP A 282 34.21 -13.89 11.60
C ASP A 282 32.78 -13.39 11.85
N LEU A 283 31.77 -14.25 11.61
CA LEU A 283 30.36 -13.90 11.84
C LEU A 283 30.05 -13.66 13.33
N LYS A 284 30.62 -14.45 14.25
CA LYS A 284 30.50 -14.19 15.69
C LYS A 284 31.12 -12.86 16.09
N LEU A 285 32.24 -12.49 15.49
CA LEU A 285 32.91 -11.22 15.78
C LEU A 285 32.09 -10.04 15.26
N LEU A 286 31.51 -10.14 14.06
CA LEU A 286 30.56 -9.15 13.55
C LEU A 286 29.29 -9.06 14.40
N ASP A 287 28.76 -10.19 14.89
CA ASP A 287 27.60 -10.22 15.79
C ASP A 287 27.92 -9.56 17.15
N LYS A 288 29.11 -9.81 17.70
CA LYS A 288 29.62 -9.10 18.89
C LYS A 288 29.69 -7.58 18.66
N TYR A 289 30.16 -7.15 17.49
CA TYR A 289 30.14 -5.74 17.12
C TYR A 289 28.73 -5.18 16.95
N CYS A 290 27.75 -6.00 16.56
CA CYS A 290 26.34 -5.59 16.56
C CYS A 290 25.87 -5.25 17.98
N PHE A 291 26.22 -6.07 18.97
CA PHE A 291 25.88 -5.82 20.38
C PHE A 291 26.50 -4.51 20.88
N GLU A 292 27.82 -4.35 20.72
CA GLU A 292 28.54 -3.17 21.20
C GLU A 292 28.03 -1.89 20.55
N ASN A 293 27.89 -1.90 19.21
CA ASN A 293 27.41 -0.74 18.48
C ASN A 293 25.96 -0.39 18.85
N ASN A 294 25.08 -1.39 19.04
CA ASN A 294 23.72 -1.12 19.49
C ASN A 294 23.69 -0.40 20.85
N ASN A 295 24.54 -0.77 21.81
CA ASN A 295 24.63 -0.08 23.10
C ASN A 295 25.06 1.39 22.93
N TYR A 296 26.04 1.66 22.06
CA TYR A 296 26.43 3.03 21.72
C TYR A 296 25.28 3.84 21.09
N LEU A 297 24.48 3.23 20.20
CA LEU A 297 23.30 3.88 19.64
C LEU A 297 22.24 4.18 20.73
N LEU A 298 22.08 3.30 21.71
CA LEU A 298 21.19 3.54 22.86
C LEU A 298 21.69 4.70 23.74
N GLU A 299 22.99 4.80 24.00
CA GLU A 299 23.60 5.92 24.74
C GLU A 299 23.41 7.27 23.99
N LEU A 300 23.49 7.24 22.66
CA LEU A 300 23.14 8.38 21.81
C LEU A 300 21.65 8.74 21.86
N GLY A 301 20.79 7.91 22.47
CA GLY A 301 19.36 8.14 22.62
C GLY A 301 18.55 7.70 21.40
N LEU A 302 19.13 6.87 20.54
CA LEU A 302 18.51 6.40 19.30
C LEU A 302 17.67 5.13 19.50
N GLY A 303 17.48 4.69 20.75
CA GLY A 303 16.63 3.56 21.11
C GLY A 303 15.14 3.87 21.06
N HIS A 304 14.33 2.82 21.08
CA HIS A 304 12.88 2.87 21.28
C HIS A 304 12.44 1.57 21.97
N GLU A 305 11.36 1.62 22.76
CA GLU A 305 10.88 0.43 23.50
C GLU A 305 10.64 -0.77 22.55
N GLU A 306 10.01 -0.52 21.41
CA GLU A 306 9.77 -1.53 20.38
C GLU A 306 11.06 -2.08 19.74
N THR A 307 12.10 -1.26 19.53
CA THR A 307 13.37 -1.79 19.00
C THR A 307 14.08 -2.65 20.04
N THR A 308 14.01 -2.29 21.32
CA THR A 308 14.49 -3.12 22.43
C THR A 308 13.73 -4.44 22.53
N LYS A 309 12.39 -4.43 22.39
CA LYS A 309 11.58 -5.66 22.35
C LYS A 309 12.01 -6.57 21.21
N ILE A 310 12.24 -6.02 20.02
CA ILE A 310 12.73 -6.80 18.88
C ILE A 310 14.10 -7.42 19.17
N CYS A 311 15.06 -6.66 19.70
CA CYS A 311 16.36 -7.21 20.11
C CYS A 311 16.21 -8.37 21.12
N ASN A 312 15.28 -8.23 22.07
CA ASN A 312 14.99 -9.27 23.07
C ASN A 312 14.29 -10.50 22.47
N ILE A 313 13.52 -10.36 21.39
CA ILE A 313 12.96 -11.51 20.66
C ILE A 313 14.09 -12.22 19.92
N LEU A 314 14.89 -11.49 19.15
CA LEU A 314 15.99 -12.07 18.36
C LEU A 314 17.01 -12.81 19.23
N SER A 315 17.33 -12.30 20.42
CA SER A 315 18.29 -12.93 21.33
C SER A 315 17.86 -14.32 21.82
N LYS A 316 16.54 -14.61 21.86
CA LYS A 316 16.01 -15.96 22.18
C LYS A 316 16.36 -17.00 21.11
N TYR A 317 16.73 -16.54 19.92
CA TYR A 317 17.06 -17.36 18.75
C TYR A 317 18.54 -17.23 18.36
N ASP A 318 19.40 -16.86 19.31
CA ASP A 318 20.85 -16.69 19.12
C ASP A 318 21.22 -15.66 18.05
N ILE A 319 20.41 -14.59 17.91
CA ILE A 319 20.66 -13.48 16.99
C ILE A 319 20.76 -12.17 17.78
N THR A 320 21.88 -11.46 17.65
CA THR A 320 22.00 -10.13 18.24
C THR A 320 21.31 -9.09 17.36
N GLY A 321 20.27 -8.46 17.89
CA GLY A 321 19.59 -7.35 17.22
C GLY A 321 20.34 -6.02 17.38
N LYS A 322 20.50 -5.28 16.29
CA LYS A 322 21.03 -3.92 16.26
C LYS A 322 20.14 -2.97 15.45
N ILE A 323 19.94 -1.77 15.97
CA ILE A 323 19.25 -0.68 15.27
C ILE A 323 20.01 -0.32 13.97
N THR A 324 19.27 -0.13 12.88
CA THR A 324 19.83 0.35 11.60
C THR A 324 19.17 1.65 11.14
N GLY A 325 19.96 2.50 10.48
CA GLY A 325 19.54 3.80 9.99
C GLY A 325 19.40 4.83 11.12
N ALA A 326 18.29 5.58 11.13
CA ALA A 326 18.14 6.72 12.02
C ALA A 326 17.91 6.37 13.50
N GLY A 327 17.38 5.18 13.81
CA GLY A 327 16.91 4.81 15.15
C GLY A 327 15.52 5.38 15.50
N GLY A 328 15.20 5.45 16.80
CA GLY A 328 13.94 5.97 17.33
C GLY A 328 12.69 5.15 16.96
N GLY A 329 12.88 3.89 16.56
CA GLY A 329 11.87 3.07 15.89
C GLY A 329 12.45 2.45 14.62
N GLY A 330 11.62 2.32 13.57
CA GLY A 330 12.03 1.73 12.30
C GLY A 330 12.58 0.31 12.43
N CYS A 331 13.72 0.02 11.79
CA CYS A 331 14.25 -1.33 11.66
C CYS A 331 15.36 -1.68 12.65
N VAL A 332 15.33 -2.93 13.09
CA VAL A 332 16.44 -3.66 13.72
C VAL A 332 16.86 -4.76 12.75
N TYR A 333 18.15 -5.05 12.67
CA TYR A 333 18.65 -6.22 11.96
C TYR A 333 19.48 -7.11 12.86
N GLY A 334 19.66 -8.37 12.47
CA GLY A 334 20.57 -9.29 13.13
C GLY A 334 21.21 -10.24 12.13
N ILE A 335 22.42 -10.71 12.47
CA ILE A 335 23.21 -11.61 11.63
C ILE A 335 22.87 -13.05 11.98
N GLU A 336 22.60 -13.88 10.99
CA GLU A 336 22.47 -15.32 11.21
C GLU A 336 23.86 -15.97 11.23
N ILE A 337 24.41 -16.20 12.42
CA ILE A 337 25.73 -16.84 12.62
C ILE A 337 25.69 -18.31 12.19
N LYS A 338 24.59 -19.00 12.49
CA LYS A 338 24.36 -20.41 12.14
C LYS A 338 23.03 -20.55 11.45
N LYS A 339 23.02 -21.26 10.31
CA LYS A 339 21.80 -21.53 9.55
C LYS A 339 20.72 -22.14 10.45
N MET A 340 19.65 -21.39 10.69
CA MET A 340 18.50 -21.88 11.45
C MET A 340 17.74 -22.91 10.61
N ASN A 341 17.26 -23.97 11.25
CA ASN A 341 16.33 -24.90 10.62
C ASN A 341 14.93 -24.26 10.47
N ASP A 342 14.11 -24.82 9.59
CA ASP A 342 12.81 -24.23 9.24
C ASP A 342 11.84 -24.15 10.42
N HIS A 343 11.93 -25.10 11.37
CA HIS A 343 11.09 -25.09 12.57
C HIS A 343 11.45 -23.95 13.53
N ILE A 344 12.75 -23.64 13.71
CA ILE A 344 13.20 -22.49 14.51
C ILE A 344 12.79 -21.18 13.82
N LYS A 345 12.95 -21.09 12.49
CA LYS A 345 12.52 -19.92 11.72
C LYS A 345 11.03 -19.67 11.86
N ASP A 346 10.19 -20.69 11.72
CA ASP A 346 8.73 -20.58 11.86
C ASP A 346 8.31 -20.09 13.26
N LYS A 347 9.01 -20.54 14.32
CA LYS A 347 8.79 -20.03 15.69
C LYS A 347 9.12 -18.54 15.82
N LEU A 348 10.30 -18.13 15.34
CA LEU A 348 10.71 -16.73 15.35
C LEU A 348 9.70 -15.86 14.60
N TYR A 349 9.30 -16.30 13.40
CA TYR A 349 8.34 -15.61 12.55
C TYR A 349 6.98 -15.44 13.21
N LYS A 350 6.43 -16.50 13.79
CA LYS A 350 5.17 -16.43 14.55
C LYS A 350 5.27 -15.48 15.75
N GLU A 351 6.41 -15.44 16.43
CA GLU A 351 6.62 -14.53 17.55
C GLU A 351 6.68 -13.07 17.09
N LEU A 352 7.36 -12.78 15.97
CA LEU A 352 7.38 -11.44 15.37
C LEU A 352 5.99 -10.99 14.89
N GLU A 353 5.24 -11.88 14.22
CA GLU A 353 3.86 -11.61 13.77
C GLU A 353 2.92 -11.34 14.93
N LYS A 354 3.03 -12.14 16.01
CA LYS A 354 2.23 -11.96 17.22
C LYS A 354 2.44 -10.59 17.86
N ASN A 355 3.63 -10.01 17.73
CA ASN A 355 3.94 -8.65 18.20
C ASN A 355 3.65 -7.57 17.15
N GLY A 356 3.07 -7.93 16.01
CA GLY A 356 2.65 -6.99 14.96
C GLY A 356 3.79 -6.46 14.10
N TYR A 357 4.99 -7.04 14.16
CA TYR A 357 6.14 -6.57 13.38
C TYR A 357 6.13 -7.10 11.95
N ASN A 358 6.71 -6.34 11.02
CA ASN A 358 7.04 -6.85 9.69
C ASN A 358 8.49 -7.34 9.70
N TYR A 359 8.80 -8.37 8.94
CA TYR A 359 10.17 -8.89 8.88
C TYR A 359 10.51 -9.42 7.50
N TRP A 360 11.81 -9.44 7.22
CA TRP A 360 12.39 -9.97 6.00
C TRP A 360 13.64 -10.74 6.35
N TYR A 361 13.76 -11.93 5.76
CA TYR A 361 14.98 -12.71 5.83
C TYR A 361 15.72 -12.52 4.52
N CYS A 362 16.89 -11.91 4.59
CA CYS A 362 17.60 -11.36 3.45
C CYS A 362 19.03 -11.88 3.37
N LYS A 363 19.58 -11.82 2.18
CA LYS A 363 21.00 -12.02 1.94
C LYS A 363 21.67 -10.65 1.79
N LEU A 364 22.65 -10.39 2.64
CA LEU A 364 23.51 -9.21 2.55
C LEU A 364 24.62 -9.48 1.53
N GLY A 365 25.09 -8.44 0.84
CA GLY A 365 26.11 -8.55 -0.20
C GLY A 365 25.50 -8.90 -1.57
N ALA A 366 24.22 -8.57 -1.77
CA ALA A 366 23.50 -8.89 -3.00
C ALA A 366 24.15 -8.25 -4.25
N PRO A 367 23.98 -8.85 -5.45
CA PRO A 367 24.35 -8.20 -6.71
C PRO A 367 23.68 -6.85 -6.88
N GLY A 368 24.38 -5.92 -7.54
CA GLY A 368 23.90 -4.58 -7.85
C GLY A 368 22.78 -4.56 -8.89
N VAL A 369 22.75 -3.55 -9.74
CA VAL A 369 21.70 -3.43 -10.77
C VAL A 369 21.88 -4.51 -11.83
N GLU A 370 20.78 -5.18 -12.22
CA GLU A 370 20.80 -6.29 -13.16
C GLU A 370 19.72 -6.13 -14.23
N LYS A 371 20.08 -6.47 -15.47
CA LYS A 371 19.14 -6.66 -16.58
C LYS A 371 18.76 -8.13 -16.68
N HIS A 372 17.46 -8.42 -16.74
CA HIS A 372 16.93 -9.78 -16.86
C HIS A 372 16.52 -10.08 -18.29
N ASN A 373 16.93 -11.24 -18.79
CA ASN A 373 16.56 -11.71 -20.13
C ASN A 373 15.12 -12.27 -20.17
N VAL A 374 14.55 -12.60 -19.01
CA VAL A 374 13.18 -13.10 -18.85
C VAL A 374 12.48 -12.31 -17.74
N PRO A 375 11.14 -12.19 -17.77
CA PRO A 375 10.41 -11.49 -16.72
C PRO A 375 10.69 -12.12 -15.34
N PRO A 376 11.10 -11.34 -14.33
CA PRO A 376 11.29 -11.88 -12.98
C PRO A 376 9.98 -12.41 -12.36
N PRO A 377 10.05 -13.35 -11.39
CA PRO A 377 8.86 -13.95 -10.75
C PRO A 377 7.82 -12.97 -10.19
N VAL A 378 8.27 -11.79 -9.73
CA VAL A 378 7.43 -10.66 -9.26
C VAL A 378 6.39 -10.18 -10.29
N TYR A 379 6.59 -10.46 -11.58
CA TYR A 379 5.63 -10.12 -12.63
C TYR A 379 4.57 -11.19 -12.87
N PHE A 380 4.78 -12.42 -12.37
CA PHE A 380 3.82 -13.52 -12.44
C PHE A 380 3.05 -13.69 -11.12
N ILE A 381 3.63 -13.24 -10.01
CA ILE A 381 3.03 -13.28 -8.67
C ILE A 381 2.41 -11.91 -8.41
N LYS A 382 1.10 -11.85 -8.10
CA LYS A 382 0.55 -10.64 -7.47
C LYS A 382 1.17 -10.55 -6.08
N PHE A 383 2.16 -9.67 -5.89
CA PHE A 383 2.66 -9.33 -4.56
C PHE A 383 1.48 -8.77 -3.76
N GLN A 384 0.84 -9.62 -2.96
CA GLN A 384 0.19 -9.16 -1.75
C GLN A 384 1.31 -9.00 -0.73
N SER A 385 1.42 -7.80 -0.18
CA SER A 385 2.19 -7.52 1.02
C SER A 385 1.67 -8.40 2.15
N ASN A 386 2.25 -9.59 2.28
CA ASN A 386 2.53 -10.34 3.51
C ASN A 386 3.05 -11.74 3.13
N LEU A 387 4.34 -11.93 3.40
CA LEU A 387 5.01 -13.21 3.60
C LEU A 387 5.25 -14.16 2.42
N VAL A 388 6.54 -14.52 2.31
CA VAL A 388 7.10 -15.67 1.59
C VAL A 388 6.30 -16.95 1.91
N LYS A 389 5.57 -17.51 0.93
CA LYS A 389 5.16 -18.92 0.93
C LYS A 389 5.24 -19.53 -0.47
N TYR A 390 6.17 -20.48 -0.57
CA TYR A 390 6.26 -21.67 -1.42
C TYR A 390 5.36 -21.76 -2.68
N ILE A 391 6.06 -21.84 -3.81
CA ILE A 391 5.79 -22.58 -5.05
C ILE A 391 4.55 -23.49 -5.03
N SER A 392 3.71 -23.29 -6.05
CA SER A 392 2.63 -24.12 -6.61
C SER A 392 1.20 -23.62 -6.37
N PHE A 393 0.40 -23.61 -7.45
CA PHE A 393 -1.00 -23.15 -7.62
C PHE A 393 -1.25 -21.67 -7.99
N SER A 394 -0.85 -21.27 -9.21
CA SER A 394 -1.57 -20.22 -9.96
C SER A 394 -1.87 -20.70 -11.39
N ARG A 395 -2.98 -21.43 -11.56
CA ARG A 395 -3.49 -21.81 -12.89
C ARG A 395 -4.99 -21.58 -13.06
N ILE A 396 -5.63 -20.70 -12.28
CA ILE A 396 -7.08 -20.47 -12.33
C ILE A 396 -7.43 -18.96 -12.35
N MET A 397 -7.04 -18.22 -13.40
CA MET A 397 -7.44 -16.80 -13.54
C MET A 397 -8.26 -16.44 -14.80
N THR A 398 -8.77 -17.43 -15.54
CA THR A 398 -9.61 -17.24 -16.75
C THR A 398 -11.05 -17.80 -16.63
N GLY A 399 -11.52 -18.12 -15.42
CA GLY A 399 -12.86 -18.68 -15.20
C GLY A 399 -14.01 -17.65 -15.30
N LEU A 400 -15.21 -18.14 -15.65
CA LEU A 400 -16.47 -17.40 -15.60
C LEU A 400 -16.81 -17.05 -14.15
N VAL A 401 -17.24 -15.81 -13.87
CA VAL A 401 -17.64 -15.34 -12.55
C VAL A 401 -19.16 -15.33 -12.43
N GLY A 402 -19.71 -15.93 -11.39
CA GLY A 402 -21.13 -15.86 -11.07
C GLY A 402 -21.50 -14.59 -10.28
N PHE A 403 -22.62 -13.95 -10.60
CA PHE A 403 -23.12 -12.81 -9.83
C PHE A 403 -24.64 -12.85 -9.67
N VAL A 404 -25.13 -12.77 -8.43
CA VAL A 404 -26.57 -12.68 -8.13
C VAL A 404 -26.89 -11.36 -7.45
N GLY A 405 -27.85 -10.62 -8.00
CA GLY A 405 -28.29 -9.33 -7.48
C GLY A 405 -27.65 -8.16 -8.22
N LEU A 406 -28.43 -7.46 -9.03
CA LEU A 406 -28.02 -6.38 -9.94
C LEU A 406 -28.72 -5.05 -9.57
N GLY A 407 -28.94 -4.83 -8.27
CA GLY A 407 -29.47 -3.56 -7.76
C GLY A 407 -28.46 -2.40 -7.85
N ASN A 408 -28.71 -1.33 -7.09
CA ASN A 408 -27.90 -0.10 -7.11
C ASN A 408 -26.39 -0.31 -6.91
N MET A 409 -25.99 -1.36 -6.18
CA MET A 409 -24.58 -1.71 -5.97
C MET A 409 -24.12 -2.77 -6.98
N GLY A 410 -24.84 -3.90 -7.05
CA GLY A 410 -24.48 -5.06 -7.86
C GLY A 410 -24.33 -4.74 -9.35
N ALA A 411 -25.17 -3.86 -9.90
CA ALA A 411 -25.05 -3.45 -11.30
C ALA A 411 -23.69 -2.80 -11.61
N PHE A 412 -23.24 -1.84 -10.80
CA PHE A 412 -21.95 -1.20 -11.03
C PHE A 412 -20.76 -2.11 -10.74
N MET A 413 -20.90 -3.01 -9.76
CA MET A 413 -19.92 -4.07 -9.47
C MET A 413 -19.70 -4.97 -10.71
N VAL A 414 -20.78 -5.48 -11.30
CA VAL A 414 -20.69 -6.30 -12.52
C VAL A 414 -20.16 -5.51 -13.72
N LYS A 415 -20.58 -4.26 -13.91
CA LYS A 415 -20.03 -3.39 -14.97
C LYS A 415 -18.51 -3.23 -14.84
N ASN A 416 -17.99 -3.11 -13.61
CA ASN A 416 -16.55 -3.06 -13.37
C ASN A 416 -15.86 -4.40 -13.64
N LEU A 417 -16.48 -5.55 -13.34
CA LEU A 417 -15.95 -6.86 -13.76
C LEU A 417 -15.83 -6.98 -15.28
N ILE A 418 -16.89 -6.62 -16.02
CA ILE A 418 -16.91 -6.64 -17.49
C ILE A 418 -15.85 -5.69 -18.06
N LYS A 419 -15.79 -4.45 -17.55
CA LYS A 419 -14.77 -3.45 -17.96
C LYS A 419 -13.34 -3.94 -17.75
N ASN A 420 -13.11 -4.77 -16.73
CA ASN A 420 -11.80 -5.38 -16.44
C ASN A 420 -11.58 -6.74 -17.17
N GLY A 421 -12.38 -7.05 -18.20
CA GLY A 421 -12.20 -8.22 -19.05
C GLY A 421 -12.62 -9.55 -18.43
N LYS A 422 -13.40 -9.55 -17.33
CA LYS A 422 -13.95 -10.77 -16.75
C LYS A 422 -15.20 -11.22 -17.49
N LYS A 423 -15.29 -12.51 -17.80
CA LYS A 423 -16.55 -13.13 -18.23
C LYS A 423 -17.43 -13.33 -17.01
N VAL A 424 -18.70 -12.95 -17.12
CA VAL A 424 -19.66 -13.02 -16.03
C VAL A 424 -20.94 -13.73 -16.46
N ILE A 425 -21.53 -14.51 -15.54
CA ILE A 425 -22.89 -15.02 -15.64
C ILE A 425 -23.72 -14.41 -14.51
N VAL A 426 -24.85 -13.79 -14.86
CA VAL A 426 -25.62 -12.95 -13.93
C VAL A 426 -27.05 -13.45 -13.75
N TYR A 427 -27.61 -13.20 -12.57
CA TYR A 427 -29.02 -13.43 -12.26
C TYR A 427 -29.57 -12.31 -11.36
N ASP A 428 -30.83 -11.95 -11.59
CA ASP A 428 -31.62 -11.01 -10.78
C ASP A 428 -33.11 -11.34 -10.98
N LEU A 429 -33.96 -10.94 -10.02
CA LEU A 429 -35.42 -11.09 -10.16
C LEU A 429 -36.01 -10.11 -11.19
N ASN A 430 -35.35 -8.97 -11.41
CA ASN A 430 -35.76 -7.94 -12.35
C ASN A 430 -35.23 -8.23 -13.76
N LYS A 431 -36.12 -8.81 -14.59
CA LYS A 431 -35.83 -9.13 -15.99
C LYS A 431 -35.34 -7.95 -16.83
N LYS A 432 -35.76 -6.70 -16.52
CA LYS A 432 -35.32 -5.52 -17.27
C LYS A 432 -33.83 -5.26 -17.11
N VAL A 433 -33.29 -5.48 -15.90
CA VAL A 433 -31.86 -5.31 -15.63
C VAL A 433 -31.05 -6.42 -16.31
N LEU A 434 -31.58 -7.64 -16.37
CA LEU A 434 -30.90 -8.74 -17.08
C LEU A 434 -30.71 -8.46 -18.58
N GLU A 435 -31.67 -7.84 -19.25
CA GLU A 435 -31.52 -7.46 -20.66
C GLU A 435 -30.42 -6.39 -20.86
N GLU A 436 -30.26 -5.45 -19.93
CA GLU A 436 -29.15 -4.47 -19.95
C GLU A 436 -27.79 -5.18 -19.90
N PHE A 437 -27.62 -6.14 -18.98
CA PHE A 437 -26.36 -6.85 -18.83
C PHE A 437 -26.06 -7.82 -19.97
N LYS A 438 -27.10 -8.42 -20.58
CA LYS A 438 -26.96 -9.19 -21.81
C LYS A 438 -26.39 -8.32 -22.94
N GLY A 439 -26.85 -7.06 -23.06
CA GLY A 439 -26.32 -6.08 -24.01
C GLY A 439 -24.85 -5.69 -23.76
N LEU A 440 -24.36 -5.84 -22.52
CA LEU A 440 -22.96 -5.61 -22.14
C LEU A 440 -22.07 -6.86 -22.26
N GLY A 441 -22.61 -7.98 -22.79
CA GLY A 441 -21.86 -9.22 -23.01
C GLY A 441 -21.84 -10.18 -21.82
N ALA A 442 -22.68 -9.98 -20.79
CA ALA A 442 -22.87 -10.94 -19.72
C ALA A 442 -23.70 -12.14 -20.19
N GLU A 443 -23.37 -13.34 -19.71
CA GLU A 443 -24.28 -14.49 -19.78
C GLU A 443 -25.41 -14.30 -18.77
N VAL A 444 -26.64 -14.65 -19.13
CA VAL A 444 -27.81 -14.51 -18.25
C VAL A 444 -28.33 -15.88 -17.86
N ALA A 445 -28.26 -16.19 -16.56
CA ALA A 445 -28.82 -17.41 -15.99
C ALA A 445 -30.35 -17.32 -15.89
N LYS A 446 -31.06 -18.45 -16.02
CA LYS A 446 -32.52 -18.49 -15.80
C LYS A 446 -32.84 -18.59 -14.31
N HIS A 447 -31.98 -19.26 -13.55
CA HIS A 447 -32.08 -19.41 -12.11
C HIS A 447 -30.69 -19.32 -11.44
N PRO A 448 -30.60 -19.00 -10.13
CA PRO A 448 -29.34 -19.05 -9.41
C PRO A 448 -28.60 -20.38 -9.57
N ALA A 449 -29.31 -21.51 -9.60
CA ALA A 449 -28.74 -22.84 -9.83
C ALA A 449 -27.92 -22.97 -11.13
N ASP A 450 -28.20 -22.18 -12.17
CA ASP A 450 -27.45 -22.25 -13.42
C ASP A 450 -26.06 -21.60 -13.30
N ILE A 451 -25.90 -20.65 -12.36
CA ILE A 451 -24.63 -19.94 -12.14
C ILE A 451 -23.56 -20.88 -11.59
N THR A 452 -23.90 -21.68 -10.58
CA THR A 452 -22.97 -22.60 -9.91
C THR A 452 -22.64 -23.84 -10.73
N ALA A 453 -23.44 -24.14 -11.76
CA ALA A 453 -23.06 -25.12 -12.78
C ALA A 453 -21.90 -24.61 -13.66
N ALA A 454 -21.79 -23.30 -13.87
CA ALA A 454 -20.85 -22.69 -14.81
C ALA A 454 -19.67 -21.96 -14.13
N SER A 455 -19.77 -21.62 -12.84
CA SER A 455 -18.77 -20.83 -12.10
C SER A 455 -18.40 -21.43 -10.76
N LYS A 456 -17.11 -21.33 -10.39
CA LYS A 456 -16.56 -21.66 -9.08
C LYS A 456 -16.29 -20.43 -8.20
N LEU A 457 -16.62 -19.23 -8.67
CA LEU A 457 -16.48 -17.97 -7.93
C LEU A 457 -17.78 -17.19 -8.09
N VAL A 458 -18.60 -17.17 -7.03
CA VAL A 458 -19.94 -16.60 -7.09
C VAL A 458 -20.10 -15.49 -6.06
N VAL A 459 -20.54 -14.32 -6.51
CA VAL A 459 -20.83 -13.16 -5.65
C VAL A 459 -22.34 -13.00 -5.47
N THR A 460 -22.80 -12.73 -4.25
CA THR A 460 -24.19 -12.34 -3.97
C THR A 460 -24.26 -10.91 -3.43
N MET A 461 -25.20 -10.11 -3.94
CA MET A 461 -25.41 -8.71 -3.56
C MET A 461 -26.91 -8.38 -3.48
N VAL A 462 -27.57 -8.93 -2.45
CA VAL A 462 -29.03 -8.88 -2.26
C VAL A 462 -29.42 -8.12 -0.97
N PRO A 463 -30.70 -7.77 -0.76
CA PRO A 463 -31.09 -6.79 0.27
C PRO A 463 -30.91 -7.24 1.74
N GLU A 464 -31.39 -8.43 2.11
CA GLU A 464 -31.47 -8.92 3.49
C GLU A 464 -31.01 -10.39 3.64
N GLY A 465 -30.73 -10.82 4.89
CA GLY A 465 -30.26 -12.18 5.20
C GLY A 465 -31.19 -13.29 4.72
N LYS A 466 -32.52 -13.06 4.76
CA LYS A 466 -33.51 -14.00 4.22
C LYS A 466 -33.39 -14.17 2.70
N ASP A 467 -33.06 -13.09 1.98
CA ASP A 467 -32.90 -13.10 0.52
C ASP A 467 -31.61 -13.84 0.14
N VAL A 468 -30.54 -13.64 0.92
CA VAL A 468 -29.30 -14.43 0.76
C VAL A 468 -29.62 -15.91 0.98
N LYS A 469 -30.24 -16.27 2.12
CA LYS A 469 -30.58 -17.68 2.41
C LYS A 469 -31.45 -18.30 1.31
N GLN A 470 -32.46 -17.58 0.81
CA GLN A 470 -33.32 -18.05 -0.29
C GLN A 470 -32.53 -18.22 -1.60
N THR A 471 -31.63 -17.30 -1.93
CA THR A 471 -30.75 -17.39 -3.10
C THR A 471 -29.91 -18.66 -3.10
N PHE A 472 -29.47 -19.11 -1.92
CA PHE A 472 -28.70 -20.35 -1.77
C PHE A 472 -29.57 -21.61 -1.75
N THR A 473 -30.71 -21.58 -1.04
CA THR A 473 -31.41 -22.80 -0.59
C THR A 473 -32.76 -23.08 -1.25
N ALA A 474 -33.31 -22.17 -2.06
CA ALA A 474 -34.53 -22.43 -2.82
C ALA A 474 -34.35 -23.63 -3.78
N ASP A 475 -35.46 -24.17 -4.31
CA ASP A 475 -35.42 -25.34 -5.20
C ASP A 475 -34.53 -25.15 -6.44
N ASN A 476 -34.43 -23.90 -6.93
CA ASN A 476 -33.50 -23.48 -7.99
C ASN A 476 -32.42 -22.50 -7.48
N GLY A 477 -32.06 -22.60 -6.20
CA GLY A 477 -31.00 -21.81 -5.56
C GLY A 477 -29.60 -22.26 -5.95
N LEU A 478 -28.58 -21.47 -5.56
CA LEU A 478 -27.18 -21.70 -5.90
C LEU A 478 -26.68 -23.11 -5.54
N LEU A 479 -27.17 -23.71 -4.46
CA LEU A 479 -26.68 -25.01 -4.01
C LEU A 479 -27.23 -26.20 -4.80
N LYS A 480 -28.30 -26.02 -5.58
CA LYS A 480 -29.00 -27.11 -6.30
C LYS A 480 -28.09 -27.86 -7.28
N ASN A 481 -27.27 -27.13 -8.04
CA ASN A 481 -26.34 -27.69 -9.04
C ASN A 481 -24.86 -27.54 -8.63
N ASN A 482 -24.58 -27.29 -7.35
CA ASN A 482 -23.21 -27.11 -6.89
C ASN A 482 -22.41 -28.41 -6.98
N GLN A 483 -21.29 -28.39 -7.71
CA GLN A 483 -20.40 -29.54 -7.89
C GLN A 483 -19.20 -29.54 -6.91
N GLY A 484 -19.21 -28.71 -5.88
CA GLY A 484 -18.10 -28.57 -4.92
C GLY A 484 -16.95 -27.67 -5.41
N GLY A 485 -16.08 -27.25 -4.51
CA GLY A 485 -14.93 -26.37 -4.75
C GLY A 485 -15.28 -24.91 -5.04
N THR A 486 -16.55 -24.53 -4.99
CA THR A 486 -17.02 -23.16 -5.25
C THR A 486 -16.70 -22.29 -4.05
N LEU A 487 -16.17 -21.09 -4.29
CA LEU A 487 -16.09 -20.02 -3.29
C LEU A 487 -17.25 -19.05 -3.51
N TYR A 488 -18.09 -18.94 -2.49
CA TYR A 488 -19.19 -17.99 -2.43
C TYR A 488 -18.77 -16.76 -1.63
N ILE A 489 -19.02 -15.57 -2.19
CA ILE A 489 -18.67 -14.29 -1.60
C ILE A 489 -19.96 -13.50 -1.44
N ASP A 490 -20.48 -13.38 -0.21
CA ASP A 490 -21.68 -12.56 0.02
C ASP A 490 -21.29 -11.13 0.37
N SER A 491 -21.59 -10.19 -0.52
CA SER A 491 -21.35 -8.76 -0.34
C SER A 491 -22.57 -8.00 0.17
N SER A 492 -23.66 -8.70 0.44
CA SER A 492 -24.86 -8.18 1.12
C SER A 492 -24.52 -7.71 2.55
N THR A 493 -25.37 -6.87 3.14
CA THR A 493 -25.24 -6.49 4.57
C THR A 493 -26.31 -7.19 5.39
N ILE A 494 -25.92 -8.17 6.19
CA ILE A 494 -26.80 -9.13 6.87
C ILE A 494 -26.34 -9.39 8.32
N ALA A 495 -27.11 -10.13 9.11
CA ALA A 495 -26.69 -10.47 10.47
C ALA A 495 -25.53 -11.49 10.46
N GLN A 496 -24.64 -11.44 11.45
CA GLN A 496 -23.58 -12.44 11.60
C GLN A 496 -24.15 -13.87 11.73
N SER A 497 -25.29 -14.02 12.41
CA SER A 497 -25.98 -15.31 12.52
C SER A 497 -26.39 -15.89 11.16
N ASP A 498 -26.86 -15.05 10.24
CA ASP A 498 -27.23 -15.48 8.89
C ASP A 498 -26.01 -15.97 8.11
N VAL A 499 -24.87 -15.27 8.23
CA VAL A 499 -23.59 -15.70 7.66
C VAL A 499 -23.21 -17.10 8.17
N PHE A 500 -23.29 -17.32 9.49
CA PHE A 500 -22.93 -18.61 10.08
C PHE A 500 -23.85 -19.73 9.61
N ASP A 501 -25.14 -19.48 9.51
CA ASP A 501 -26.13 -20.46 9.05
C ASP A 501 -25.92 -20.82 7.58
N ILE A 502 -25.69 -19.83 6.71
CA ILE A 502 -25.46 -20.05 5.29
C ILE A 502 -24.14 -20.79 5.08
N ALA A 503 -23.07 -20.38 5.77
CA ALA A 503 -21.77 -21.02 5.65
C ALA A 503 -21.81 -22.51 6.05
N LYS A 504 -22.52 -22.86 7.12
CA LYS A 504 -22.75 -24.27 7.50
C LYS A 504 -23.49 -25.07 6.43
N ILE A 505 -24.40 -24.44 5.68
CA ILE A 505 -25.13 -25.11 4.59
C ILE A 505 -24.21 -25.26 3.36
N VAL A 506 -23.41 -24.24 3.05
CA VAL A 506 -22.43 -24.24 1.95
C VAL A 506 -21.34 -25.29 2.17
N GLU A 507 -20.84 -25.41 3.40
CA GLU A 507 -19.81 -26.39 3.78
C GLU A 507 -20.28 -27.84 3.52
N LYS A 508 -21.56 -28.15 3.79
CA LYS A 508 -22.17 -29.46 3.47
C LYS A 508 -22.18 -29.79 1.97
N HIS A 509 -21.97 -28.81 1.10
CA HIS A 509 -21.86 -28.96 -0.35
C HIS A 509 -20.40 -28.84 -0.84
N ASN A 510 -19.43 -29.15 0.03
CA ASN A 510 -17.98 -29.14 -0.27
C ASN A 510 -17.51 -27.83 -0.90
N SER A 511 -17.97 -26.70 -0.38
CA SER A 511 -17.69 -25.36 -0.90
C SER A 511 -17.41 -24.41 0.26
N THR A 512 -16.82 -23.26 -0.05
CA THR A 512 -16.43 -22.26 0.96
C THR A 512 -17.24 -20.98 0.82
N PHE A 513 -17.36 -20.24 1.93
CA PHE A 513 -18.16 -19.03 2.01
C PHE A 513 -17.36 -17.96 2.76
N VAL A 514 -17.40 -16.73 2.26
CA VAL A 514 -16.87 -15.54 2.95
C VAL A 514 -17.91 -14.44 2.95
N ASP A 515 -18.03 -13.70 4.06
CA ASP A 515 -18.78 -12.47 4.10
C ASP A 515 -17.89 -11.31 3.68
N ALA A 516 -18.30 -10.54 2.68
CA ALA A 516 -17.53 -9.44 2.11
C ALA A 516 -18.40 -8.18 1.88
N PRO A 517 -19.12 -7.66 2.90
CA PRO A 517 -19.90 -6.45 2.76
C PRO A 517 -19.05 -5.26 2.33
N VAL A 518 -19.70 -4.30 1.67
CA VAL A 518 -19.03 -3.16 1.04
C VAL A 518 -19.32 -1.82 1.71
N SER A 519 -18.36 -0.89 1.61
CA SER A 519 -18.50 0.53 1.92
C SER A 519 -18.05 1.40 0.72
N GLY A 520 -18.55 2.63 0.62
CA GLY A 520 -18.29 3.57 -0.48
C GLY A 520 -19.52 3.95 -1.32
N GLY A 521 -20.67 3.32 -1.08
CA GLY A 521 -21.94 3.64 -1.73
C GLY A 521 -21.95 3.44 -3.25
N VAL A 522 -22.97 3.99 -3.91
CA VAL A 522 -23.16 3.84 -5.36
C VAL A 522 -22.00 4.45 -6.15
N THR A 523 -21.46 5.60 -5.70
CA THR A 523 -20.31 6.25 -6.32
C THR A 523 -19.06 5.38 -6.26
N GLY A 524 -18.77 4.76 -5.12
CA GLY A 524 -17.66 3.82 -4.98
C GLY A 524 -17.85 2.58 -5.86
N ALA A 525 -19.07 2.06 -5.96
CA ALA A 525 -19.40 0.93 -6.82
C ALA A 525 -19.20 1.26 -8.29
N GLN A 526 -19.64 2.44 -8.74
CA GLN A 526 -19.45 2.92 -10.12
C GLN A 526 -17.97 3.08 -10.47
N ASN A 527 -17.18 3.64 -9.56
CA ASN A 527 -15.77 3.95 -9.80
C ASN A 527 -14.82 2.76 -9.57
N GLY A 528 -15.32 1.63 -9.05
CA GLY A 528 -14.48 0.47 -8.72
C GLY A 528 -13.59 0.73 -7.50
N THR A 529 -14.02 1.62 -6.59
CA THR A 529 -13.24 2.08 -5.43
C THR A 529 -13.85 1.65 -4.09
N LEU A 530 -14.77 0.69 -4.10
CA LEU A 530 -15.35 0.12 -2.89
C LEU A 530 -14.30 -0.38 -1.90
N THR A 531 -14.65 -0.31 -0.62
CA THR A 531 -13.95 -1.06 0.43
C THR A 531 -14.71 -2.34 0.71
N PHE A 532 -14.08 -3.50 0.56
CA PHE A 532 -14.61 -4.80 0.97
C PHE A 532 -14.07 -5.19 2.34
N MET A 533 -14.95 -5.54 3.27
CA MET A 533 -14.61 -6.03 4.62
C MET A 533 -14.82 -7.54 4.63
N ILE A 534 -13.75 -8.33 4.52
CA ILE A 534 -13.83 -9.75 4.14
C ILE A 534 -13.54 -10.63 5.36
N GLY A 535 -14.57 -11.31 5.89
CA GLY A 535 -14.47 -12.34 6.90
C GLY A 535 -14.42 -13.75 6.30
N GLY A 536 -13.50 -14.58 6.78
CA GLY A 536 -13.25 -15.94 6.30
C GLY A 536 -11.88 -16.47 6.75
N ASN A 537 -11.52 -17.67 6.30
CA ASN A 537 -10.13 -18.11 6.45
C ASN A 537 -9.23 -17.33 5.46
N LYS A 538 -7.92 -17.34 5.71
CA LYS A 538 -6.95 -16.57 4.92
C LYS A 538 -6.87 -17.02 3.46
N GLU A 539 -7.01 -18.32 3.19
CA GLU A 539 -6.97 -18.88 1.84
C GLU A 539 -8.16 -18.41 0.97
N ASP A 540 -9.37 -18.47 1.53
CA ASP A 540 -10.56 -17.96 0.84
C ASP A 540 -10.56 -16.44 0.72
N TYR A 541 -9.99 -15.71 1.68
CA TYR A 541 -9.74 -14.28 1.55
C TYR A 541 -8.82 -13.97 0.35
N ASP A 542 -7.72 -14.71 0.18
CA ASP A 542 -6.78 -14.48 -0.93
C ASP A 542 -7.46 -14.78 -2.28
N ARG A 543 -8.21 -15.88 -2.36
CA ARG A 543 -9.04 -16.23 -3.53
C ARG A 543 -10.12 -15.18 -3.83
N ALA A 544 -10.79 -14.66 -2.81
CA ALA A 544 -11.78 -13.60 -2.97
C ALA A 544 -11.12 -12.30 -3.48
N CYS A 545 -9.96 -11.94 -2.93
CA CYS A 545 -9.23 -10.73 -3.34
C CYS A 545 -8.83 -10.73 -4.81
N ASP A 546 -8.53 -11.90 -5.38
CA ASP A 546 -8.23 -12.04 -6.81
C ASP A 546 -9.37 -11.56 -7.72
N LEU A 547 -10.63 -11.70 -7.27
CA LEU A 547 -11.82 -11.20 -7.94
C LEU A 547 -12.19 -9.78 -7.48
N LEU A 548 -12.29 -9.55 -6.17
CA LEU A 548 -12.87 -8.34 -5.59
C LEU A 548 -12.08 -7.06 -5.93
N LYS A 549 -10.78 -7.16 -6.18
CA LYS A 549 -9.93 -6.04 -6.63
C LYS A 549 -10.40 -5.39 -7.93
N HIS A 550 -11.24 -6.07 -8.72
CA HIS A 550 -11.80 -5.53 -9.95
C HIS A 550 -13.04 -4.66 -9.70
N MET A 551 -13.56 -4.63 -8.47
CA MET A 551 -14.77 -3.89 -8.07
C MET A 551 -14.51 -2.92 -6.91
N GLY A 552 -13.34 -3.01 -6.26
CA GLY A 552 -12.99 -2.19 -5.11
C GLY A 552 -11.49 -1.92 -5.01
N LYS A 553 -11.18 -0.86 -4.26
CA LYS A 553 -9.80 -0.38 -4.04
C LYS A 553 -9.20 -0.92 -2.73
N ASN A 554 -10.01 -1.02 -1.68
CA ASN A 554 -9.53 -1.48 -0.38
C ASN A 554 -10.13 -2.86 -0.07
N LEU A 555 -9.28 -3.87 0.09
CA LEU A 555 -9.69 -5.23 0.44
C LEU A 555 -9.14 -5.50 1.84
N VAL A 556 -10.01 -5.52 2.84
CA VAL A 556 -9.62 -5.60 4.25
C VAL A 556 -9.92 -6.99 4.76
N PHE A 557 -8.90 -7.72 5.19
CA PHE A 557 -9.09 -9.00 5.87
C PHE A 557 -9.62 -8.75 7.29
N CYS A 558 -10.86 -9.17 7.54
CA CYS A 558 -11.51 -9.05 8.84
C CYS A 558 -11.32 -10.32 9.70
N GLU A 559 -10.40 -11.21 9.32
CA GLU A 559 -10.18 -12.50 9.96
C GLU A 559 -11.43 -13.37 9.92
N LYS A 560 -11.92 -13.84 11.07
CA LYS A 560 -12.96 -14.88 11.18
C LYS A 560 -14.21 -14.53 10.37
N LEU A 561 -14.87 -15.59 9.89
CA LEU A 561 -16.17 -15.49 9.25
C LEU A 561 -17.15 -14.69 10.12
N GLY A 562 -17.96 -13.84 9.51
CA GLY A 562 -18.90 -12.93 10.15
C GLY A 562 -18.31 -11.60 10.63
N ASN A 563 -16.97 -11.46 10.70
CA ASN A 563 -16.36 -10.20 11.13
C ASN A 563 -16.47 -9.10 10.07
N GLY A 564 -16.61 -9.43 8.80
CA GLY A 564 -16.89 -8.45 7.75
C GLY A 564 -18.23 -7.75 8.00
N GLN A 565 -19.27 -8.53 8.32
CA GLN A 565 -20.57 -7.99 8.74
C GLN A 565 -20.48 -7.16 10.02
N ALA A 566 -19.73 -7.62 11.03
CA ALA A 566 -19.52 -6.85 12.26
C ALA A 566 -18.88 -5.48 11.98
N ALA A 567 -17.82 -5.43 11.16
CA ALA A 567 -17.19 -4.19 10.76
C ALA A 567 -18.18 -3.26 10.02
N LYS A 568 -18.96 -3.82 9.10
CA LYS A 568 -19.94 -3.06 8.31
C LYS A 568 -21.04 -2.45 9.17
N ILE A 569 -21.66 -3.20 10.08
CA ILE A 569 -22.76 -2.69 10.93
C ILE A 569 -22.26 -1.63 11.91
N CYS A 570 -21.03 -1.79 12.45
CA CYS A 570 -20.40 -0.77 13.27
C CYS A 570 -20.14 0.51 12.48
N ASN A 571 -19.59 0.40 11.26
CA ASN A 571 -19.38 1.54 10.37
C ASN A 571 -20.68 2.28 10.05
N ASN A 572 -21.75 1.54 9.71
CA ASN A 572 -23.03 2.15 9.34
C ASN A 572 -23.78 2.74 10.55
N MET A 573 -23.60 2.18 11.75
CA MET A 573 -24.09 2.80 12.98
C MET A 573 -23.41 4.14 13.23
N LEU A 574 -22.08 4.22 13.11
CA LEU A 574 -21.34 5.47 13.25
C LEU A 574 -21.73 6.48 12.17
N LEU A 575 -21.87 6.05 10.92
CA LEU A 575 -22.32 6.88 9.80
C LEU A 575 -23.67 7.55 10.10
N ALA A 576 -24.65 6.79 10.60
CA ALA A 576 -25.97 7.31 10.93
C ALA A 576 -25.91 8.35 12.06
N ILE A 577 -25.16 8.07 13.13
CA ILE A 577 -24.97 9.01 14.25
C ILE A 577 -24.34 10.31 13.74
N GLN A 578 -23.29 10.21 12.93
CA GLN A 578 -22.61 11.37 12.35
C GLN A 578 -23.51 12.14 11.39
N MET A 579 -24.28 11.48 10.55
CA MET A 579 -25.19 12.16 9.61
C MET A 579 -26.30 12.93 10.35
N ILE A 580 -26.87 12.34 11.40
CA ILE A 580 -27.84 13.03 12.26
C ILE A 580 -27.16 14.21 12.95
N GLY A 581 -25.99 14.00 13.57
CA GLY A 581 -25.26 15.06 14.26
C GLY A 581 -24.88 16.23 13.34
N VAL A 582 -24.43 15.96 12.11
CA VAL A 582 -24.18 17.00 11.09
C VAL A 582 -25.47 17.69 10.71
N SER A 583 -26.57 16.95 10.49
CA SER A 583 -27.87 17.52 10.14
C SER A 583 -28.40 18.45 11.23
N GLU A 584 -28.36 18.02 12.49
CA GLU A 584 -28.75 18.83 13.65
C GLU A 584 -27.88 20.08 13.79
N THR A 585 -26.56 19.92 13.71
CA THR A 585 -25.60 21.03 13.88
C THR A 585 -25.73 22.06 12.76
N MET A 586 -25.85 21.62 11.51
CA MET A 586 -26.03 22.51 10.37
C MET A 586 -27.36 23.25 10.45
N ASN A 587 -28.46 22.55 10.78
CA ASN A 587 -29.78 23.17 10.95
C ASN A 587 -29.77 24.23 12.07
N LEU A 588 -29.15 23.92 13.22
CA LEU A 588 -28.99 24.86 14.33
C LEU A 588 -28.21 26.10 13.91
N GLY A 589 -27.02 25.92 13.32
CA GLY A 589 -26.19 27.05 12.90
C GLY A 589 -26.85 27.94 11.85
N ILE A 590 -27.57 27.34 10.88
CA ILE A 590 -28.37 28.08 9.89
C ILE A 590 -29.49 28.87 10.57
N LYS A 591 -30.23 28.26 11.53
CA LYS A 591 -31.26 28.97 12.32
C LYS A 591 -30.70 30.08 13.19
N MET A 592 -29.42 29.99 13.59
CA MET A 592 -28.69 31.06 14.28
C MET A 592 -28.13 32.14 13.32
N GLY A 593 -28.38 32.03 12.01
CA GLY A 593 -28.01 33.03 11.01
C GLY A 593 -26.66 32.80 10.32
N LEU A 594 -26.01 31.64 10.51
CA LEU A 594 -24.77 31.31 9.82
C LEU A 594 -25.06 30.87 8.37
N ASP A 595 -24.20 31.28 7.43
CA ASP A 595 -24.21 30.72 6.08
C ASP A 595 -23.82 29.23 6.11
N ALA A 596 -24.53 28.41 5.34
CA ALA A 596 -24.35 26.96 5.33
C ALA A 596 -22.95 26.55 4.81
N LYS A 597 -22.44 27.21 3.76
CA LYS A 597 -21.11 26.89 3.22
C LYS A 597 -20.01 27.32 4.18
N LEU A 598 -20.15 28.49 4.81
CA LEU A 598 -19.23 28.95 5.84
C LEU A 598 -19.17 27.98 7.01
N LEU A 599 -20.33 27.61 7.58
CA LEU A 599 -20.37 26.68 8.71
C LEU A 599 -19.78 25.32 8.35
N ALA A 600 -20.12 24.77 7.18
CA ALA A 600 -19.53 23.52 6.70
C ALA A 600 -18.01 23.64 6.55
N SER A 601 -17.50 24.76 6.02
CA SER A 601 -16.04 24.97 5.88
C SER A 601 -15.33 25.00 7.23
N ILE A 602 -15.94 25.59 8.27
CA ILE A 602 -15.39 25.63 9.63
C ILE A 602 -15.39 24.21 10.22
N ILE A 603 -16.51 23.49 10.15
CA ILE A 603 -16.61 22.09 10.64
C ILE A 603 -15.57 21.21 9.95
N ASN A 604 -15.43 21.34 8.62
CA ASN A 604 -14.55 20.52 7.79
C ASN A 604 -13.06 20.88 7.90
N THR A 605 -12.71 21.95 8.61
CA THR A 605 -11.33 22.30 8.96
C THR A 605 -11.06 22.17 10.47
N SER A 606 -12.04 21.70 11.23
CA SER A 606 -12.00 21.59 12.69
C SER A 606 -12.23 20.14 13.17
N THR A 607 -12.30 19.96 14.48
CA THR A 607 -12.49 18.65 15.13
C THR A 607 -13.86 18.01 14.91
N GLY A 608 -14.85 18.77 14.42
CA GLY A 608 -16.17 18.25 14.06
C GLY A 608 -16.21 17.51 12.72
N ARG A 609 -15.11 17.54 11.94
CA ARG A 609 -15.03 16.95 10.61
C ARG A 609 -15.32 15.45 10.62
N CYS A 610 -16.22 15.02 9.74
CA CYS A 610 -16.47 13.60 9.44
C CYS A 610 -16.89 13.44 7.97
N TRP A 611 -16.99 12.20 7.49
CA TRP A 611 -17.37 11.92 6.10
C TRP A 611 -18.73 12.53 5.71
N SER A 612 -19.70 12.49 6.64
CA SER A 612 -21.02 13.11 6.44
C SER A 612 -20.96 14.63 6.29
N SER A 613 -19.94 15.32 6.82
CA SER A 613 -19.81 16.77 6.71
C SER A 613 -18.95 17.22 5.53
N ASP A 614 -17.86 16.50 5.23
CA ASP A 614 -16.85 16.89 4.23
C ASP A 614 -17.03 16.26 2.84
N THR A 615 -17.74 15.13 2.75
CA THR A 615 -17.89 14.38 1.50
C THR A 615 -19.36 14.22 1.09
N TYR A 616 -20.29 14.16 2.05
CA TYR A 616 -21.70 13.83 1.81
C TYR A 616 -22.68 14.76 2.53
N ASN A 617 -22.36 16.07 2.57
CA ASN A 617 -23.10 17.05 3.38
C ASN A 617 -24.62 17.04 3.10
N PRO A 618 -25.47 16.91 4.13
CA PRO A 618 -26.91 16.74 3.93
C PRO A 618 -27.62 18.05 3.59
N VAL A 619 -26.96 19.20 3.66
CA VAL A 619 -27.56 20.50 3.32
C VAL A 619 -27.46 20.78 1.82
N PRO A 620 -28.57 21.06 1.12
CA PRO A 620 -28.54 21.38 -0.30
C PRO A 620 -27.65 22.60 -0.60
N GLY A 621 -26.83 22.49 -1.64
CA GLY A 621 -25.95 23.55 -2.14
C GLY A 621 -24.59 23.64 -1.46
N VAL A 622 -24.29 22.84 -0.42
CA VAL A 622 -22.98 22.89 0.27
C VAL A 622 -21.89 22.12 -0.49
N ILE A 623 -22.17 20.88 -0.90
CA ILE A 623 -21.27 20.04 -1.71
C ILE A 623 -21.98 19.70 -3.01
N GLU A 624 -21.28 19.72 -4.13
CA GLU A 624 -21.84 19.33 -5.43
C GLU A 624 -21.89 17.81 -5.62
N GLY A 625 -22.85 17.32 -6.42
CA GLY A 625 -22.95 15.90 -6.81
C GLY A 625 -23.48 14.93 -5.74
N VAL A 626 -23.78 15.40 -4.53
CA VAL A 626 -24.38 14.60 -3.45
C VAL A 626 -25.93 14.63 -3.52
N PRO A 627 -26.65 13.66 -2.93
CA PRO A 627 -28.11 13.57 -3.03
C PRO A 627 -28.88 14.80 -2.54
N SER A 628 -28.36 15.56 -1.58
CA SER A 628 -29.02 16.77 -1.07
C SER A 628 -29.28 17.82 -2.16
N ASN A 629 -28.52 17.82 -3.26
CA ASN A 629 -28.74 18.72 -4.41
C ASN A 629 -29.79 18.22 -5.42
N ARG A 630 -30.36 17.02 -5.20
CA ARG A 630 -31.37 16.42 -6.10
C ARG A 630 -32.56 15.86 -5.31
N ASP A 631 -33.06 16.65 -4.35
CA ASP A 631 -34.15 16.31 -3.42
C ASP A 631 -33.96 14.94 -2.75
N TYR A 632 -32.70 14.59 -2.45
CA TYR A 632 -32.31 13.33 -1.82
C TYR A 632 -32.68 12.08 -2.63
N GLU A 633 -32.85 12.21 -3.95
CA GLU A 633 -33.10 11.07 -4.82
C GLU A 633 -31.82 10.26 -5.09
N GLY A 634 -31.99 8.93 -5.19
CA GLY A 634 -30.88 7.98 -5.31
C GLY A 634 -30.11 7.82 -3.99
N GLY A 635 -28.83 7.45 -4.09
CA GLY A 635 -27.98 7.28 -2.90
C GLY A 635 -28.32 6.05 -2.05
N PHE A 636 -28.22 6.18 -0.73
CA PHE A 636 -28.46 5.12 0.24
C PHE A 636 -29.76 5.39 1.02
N GLY A 637 -30.85 4.74 0.61
CA GLY A 637 -32.19 5.07 1.09
C GLY A 637 -32.44 4.83 2.58
N ASN A 638 -33.36 5.61 3.17
CA ASN A 638 -33.76 5.54 4.58
C ASN A 638 -34.17 4.13 5.04
N MET A 639 -34.88 3.37 4.21
CA MET A 639 -35.26 1.99 4.52
C MET A 639 -34.04 1.06 4.70
N LEU A 640 -32.97 1.26 3.92
CA LEU A 640 -31.77 0.42 3.99
C LEU A 640 -30.89 0.77 5.18
N ILE A 641 -30.68 2.06 5.48
CA ILE A 641 -29.95 2.47 6.69
C ILE A 641 -30.72 2.06 7.95
N ALA A 642 -32.05 2.15 7.97
CA ALA A 642 -32.86 1.68 9.09
C ALA A 642 -32.70 0.17 9.30
N LYS A 643 -32.65 -0.62 8.22
CA LYS A 643 -32.37 -2.05 8.26
C LYS A 643 -30.96 -2.34 8.82
N ASP A 644 -29.93 -1.66 8.32
CA ASP A 644 -28.55 -1.83 8.82
C ASP A 644 -28.42 -1.44 10.31
N LEU A 645 -29.10 -0.38 10.75
CA LEU A 645 -29.17 0.01 12.15
C LEU A 645 -29.93 -1.01 13.01
N GLY A 646 -30.96 -1.67 12.45
CA GLY A 646 -31.63 -2.80 13.10
C GLY A 646 -30.68 -3.98 13.35
N LEU A 647 -29.78 -4.27 12.40
CA LEU A 647 -28.73 -5.28 12.57
C LEU A 647 -27.75 -4.87 13.68
N ALA A 648 -27.29 -3.61 13.67
CA ALA A 648 -26.40 -3.07 14.70
C ALA A 648 -27.03 -3.14 16.11
N GLN A 649 -28.32 -2.80 16.23
CA GLN A 649 -29.04 -2.85 17.52
C GLN A 649 -29.25 -4.29 18.01
N SER A 650 -29.52 -5.22 17.11
CA SER A 650 -29.60 -6.65 17.44
C SER A 650 -28.24 -7.18 17.92
N ALA A 651 -27.16 -6.83 17.22
CA ALA A 651 -25.79 -7.19 17.61
C ALA A 651 -25.38 -6.56 18.96
N SER A 652 -25.71 -5.27 19.18
CA SER A 652 -25.47 -4.56 20.44
C SER A 652 -26.16 -5.24 21.62
N THR A 653 -27.41 -5.70 21.43
CA THR A 653 -28.16 -6.46 22.44
C THR A 653 -27.48 -7.80 22.75
N LEU A 654 -27.10 -8.56 21.73
CA LEU A 654 -26.42 -9.85 21.90
C LEU A 654 -25.05 -9.73 22.56
N ALA A 655 -24.29 -8.70 22.20
CA ALA A 655 -22.97 -8.40 22.79
C ALA A 655 -23.05 -7.74 24.17
N LYS A 656 -24.26 -7.37 24.64
CA LYS A 656 -24.49 -6.62 25.88
C LYS A 656 -23.72 -5.29 25.94
N THR A 657 -23.58 -4.63 24.79
CA THR A 657 -22.84 -3.36 24.67
C THR A 657 -23.83 -2.20 24.60
N PRO A 658 -23.78 -1.22 25.53
CA PRO A 658 -24.66 -0.05 25.46
C PRO A 658 -24.30 0.84 24.26
N THR A 659 -25.27 1.13 23.40
CA THR A 659 -25.10 2.00 22.21
C THR A 659 -26.16 3.11 22.17
N PRO A 660 -26.23 4.02 23.18
CA PRO A 660 -27.34 4.96 23.32
C PRO A 660 -27.56 5.84 22.07
N MET A 661 -26.49 6.42 21.51
CA MET A 661 -26.59 7.22 20.29
C MET A 661 -26.99 6.38 19.07
N GLY A 662 -26.48 5.15 18.95
CA GLY A 662 -26.87 4.22 17.89
C GLY A 662 -28.34 3.79 17.99
N SER A 663 -28.84 3.64 19.23
CA SER A 663 -30.23 3.30 19.51
C SER A 663 -31.16 4.42 19.08
N LEU A 664 -30.81 5.68 19.39
CA LEU A 664 -31.57 6.86 18.98
C LEU A 664 -31.53 7.05 17.47
N ALA A 665 -30.34 6.91 16.86
CA ALA A 665 -30.19 6.97 15.40
C ALA A 665 -31.07 5.93 14.70
N HIS A 666 -31.13 4.70 15.22
CA HIS A 666 -32.04 3.67 14.71
C HIS A 666 -33.50 4.10 14.80
N GLN A 667 -33.97 4.66 15.92
CA GLN A 667 -35.37 5.10 16.03
C GLN A 667 -35.70 6.24 15.05
N ILE A 668 -34.81 7.22 14.86
CA ILE A 668 -35.00 8.32 13.90
C ILE A 668 -35.14 7.75 12.49
N TYR A 669 -34.22 6.91 12.05
CA TYR A 669 -34.29 6.32 10.72
C TYR A 669 -35.46 5.34 10.54
N ARG A 670 -35.95 4.69 11.63
CA ARG A 670 -37.20 3.91 11.57
C ARG A 670 -38.44 4.76 11.32
N ILE A 671 -38.48 6.00 11.83
CA ILE A 671 -39.57 6.94 11.53
C ILE A 671 -39.52 7.30 10.04
N LEU A 672 -38.34 7.73 9.54
CA LEU A 672 -38.13 8.06 8.12
C LEU A 672 -38.43 6.89 7.17
N ALA A 673 -38.07 5.67 7.55
CA ALA A 673 -38.32 4.47 6.77
C ALA A 673 -39.81 4.09 6.67
N LYS A 674 -40.65 4.55 7.61
CA LYS A 674 -42.10 4.34 7.59
C LYS A 674 -42.87 5.46 6.90
N ASP A 675 -42.26 6.63 6.79
CA ASP A 675 -42.84 7.77 6.10
C ASP A 675 -42.75 7.56 4.58
N LYS A 676 -43.88 7.64 3.88
CA LYS A 676 -43.95 7.41 2.43
C LYS A 676 -43.13 8.42 1.62
N ASP A 677 -42.94 9.62 2.15
CA ASP A 677 -42.25 10.72 1.48
C ASP A 677 -40.73 10.64 1.67
N TYR A 678 -40.26 9.95 2.72
CA TYR A 678 -38.84 9.80 3.04
C TYR A 678 -38.29 8.38 2.83
N GLN A 679 -39.11 7.33 2.85
CA GLN A 679 -38.64 5.93 2.86
C GLN A 679 -37.64 5.57 1.74
N LYS A 680 -37.78 6.17 0.56
CA LYS A 680 -36.92 5.94 -0.63
C LYS A 680 -35.82 6.99 -0.80
N LYS A 681 -35.91 8.11 -0.08
CA LYS A 681 -34.91 9.18 -0.12
C LYS A 681 -33.64 8.74 0.58
N ASP A 682 -32.52 9.29 0.12
CA ASP A 682 -31.19 9.11 0.71
C ASP A 682 -31.20 9.45 2.21
N PHE A 683 -30.42 8.73 3.01
CA PHE A 683 -30.34 8.90 4.46
C PHE A 683 -29.90 10.29 4.94
N GLY A 684 -29.27 11.10 4.07
CA GLY A 684 -29.02 12.52 4.33
C GLY A 684 -30.30 13.37 4.42
N SER A 685 -31.45 12.85 3.93
CA SER A 685 -32.76 13.50 4.06
C SER A 685 -33.25 13.65 5.50
N VAL A 686 -32.57 13.05 6.48
CA VAL A 686 -32.80 13.35 7.89
C VAL A 686 -32.62 14.84 8.19
N TYR A 687 -31.75 15.55 7.47
CA TYR A 687 -31.68 17.02 7.55
C TYR A 687 -33.00 17.67 7.12
N LYS A 688 -33.58 17.24 5.99
CA LYS A 688 -34.87 17.76 5.51
C LYS A 688 -35.95 17.53 6.57
N TYR A 689 -36.03 16.31 7.11
CA TYR A 689 -36.99 15.97 8.17
C TYR A 689 -36.80 16.75 9.48
N LEU A 690 -35.56 17.09 9.86
CA LEU A 690 -35.27 17.87 11.08
C LEU A 690 -35.40 19.39 10.87
N LYS A 691 -35.33 19.84 9.63
CA LYS A 691 -35.48 21.25 9.25
C LYS A 691 -36.94 21.66 9.28
N ASP A 692 -37.78 20.80 8.70
CA ASP A 692 -39.24 20.88 8.70
C ASP A 692 -39.78 20.74 10.14
#